data_AF-A0A7X9A8H6-F1
#
_entry.id   AF-A0A7X9A8H6-F1
#
_cell.length_a   1.000
_cell.length_b   1.000
_cell.length_c   1.000
_cell.angle_alpha   90.00
_cell.angle_beta   90.00
_cell.angle_gamma   90.00
#
_symmetry.space_group_name_H-M   'P 1'
#
loop_
_entity.id
_entity.type
_entity.pdbx_description
1 polymer ?
#
loop_
_entity_poly.entity_id
_entity_poly.type
_entity_poly.pdbx_seq_one_letter_code
_entity_poly.pdbx_strand_id
1 'polypeptide(L)'
;MKRRIFSILLALCMCLMLLPATVFAEPTKTWYVTQNGAGDQNGSNWANASPNLENVMNIKAQEGDEIWVAKGTYSPSNDPTDTFHLKKGVKVYGGFSGLGNETELGQRNWVNNVTTLSGNDKNYHVVTCNDPTATPDDTRLDGFTVTQGNAYDYAQFYSVIGGGMLNSNSSPTVANCTFSGNKAYNGGGMYNETTTGGPSSPRIENCTFSGNTASIAGGMYNSNSNPTLMNCTFSGNTADDRGGGMSNNDSSPTVVNCTFSGNTADNGGGGMYNSNSSPTVENCTFSGNNADYFAGGMYNSNSNPTLMNCTFSGNKATNGGGMNNDNSSPTVANCTFSGNTATNGGGGGMRNYESSPTAVNCTFSGNNAGYGGGMLNYNSNLTVMNCTLSGNTATTLGGGMYNIGDANNLTLANTILWGNTAGSADDGPDIFQNFLNNAELTLNHCVVDVDNKCKFINSPTVNQTNVFATDPKLILLGTNGNTVTDPANVYIYGLGNGSSALNAGLGLGNAVKGVYIPDKDQRGTTRPQGTGVDIGAFEAVFCTVTYDNNDGVGDMAADTAVAGAEFELPTCTFTPPTGKQFITWAIGSAGSATTVNAGSTYTFTANTTVYAIWGIPVTGVSLDKSSITLNEGDTDTLTATVKPDTATNRTVTWSSDKPEIASVDNDGMVTAESPGQATITVTTNDGKKTANCLVTVIAAAKEETITFDPAGGKWPDGTTAPKTIMAKVGAEIMIPEAPVREGYEFQYWEGSAYQPGQIYRVPSGGHTFTAVWTKPSPADPTGTDSADPTGTTATTKPSGTTKETKPGEVLPKTGENAGTDLLPSLLLFAAGTLLLVLRKKKAEQRG
;
A
#
# COMPACT_ATOMS: atom_id res chain seq x y z
N MET A 1 -34.28 69.01 -59.89
CA MET A 1 -33.91 67.62 -60.22
C MET A 1 -32.41 67.34 -60.06
N LYS A 2 -31.50 67.97 -60.83
CA LYS A 2 -30.06 67.63 -60.87
C LYS A 2 -29.32 67.53 -59.51
N ARG A 3 -29.58 68.42 -58.54
CA ARG A 3 -28.93 68.36 -57.21
C ARG A 3 -29.28 67.13 -56.36
N ARG A 4 -30.52 66.60 -56.44
CA ARG A 4 -30.92 65.40 -55.65
C ARG A 4 -30.30 64.11 -56.21
N ILE A 5 -30.13 64.01 -57.53
CA ILE A 5 -29.49 62.86 -58.18
C ILE A 5 -28.01 62.77 -57.79
N PHE A 6 -27.30 63.92 -57.72
CA PHE A 6 -25.89 63.94 -57.33
C PHE A 6 -25.67 63.52 -55.86
N SER A 7 -26.53 63.97 -54.94
CA SER A 7 -26.48 63.53 -53.53
C SER A 7 -26.82 62.05 -53.36
N ILE A 8 -27.74 61.51 -54.15
CA ILE A 8 -28.07 60.07 -54.12
C ILE A 8 -26.93 59.23 -54.70
N LEU A 9 -26.30 59.63 -55.81
CA LEU A 9 -25.12 58.93 -56.33
C LEU A 9 -23.93 58.98 -55.37
N LEU A 10 -23.68 60.12 -54.73
CA LEU A 10 -22.57 60.26 -53.77
C LEU A 10 -22.81 59.40 -52.52
N ALA A 11 -24.06 59.34 -52.02
CA ALA A 11 -24.44 58.45 -50.93
C ALA A 11 -24.37 56.97 -51.33
N LEU A 12 -24.77 56.60 -52.56
CA LEU A 12 -24.65 55.23 -53.06
C LEU A 12 -23.17 54.81 -53.17
N CYS A 13 -22.29 55.68 -53.69
CA CYS A 13 -20.85 55.43 -53.74
C CYS A 13 -20.24 55.30 -52.34
N MET A 14 -20.63 56.14 -51.38
CA MET A 14 -20.14 56.01 -49.99
C MET A 14 -20.67 54.74 -49.29
N CYS A 15 -21.91 54.32 -49.55
CA CYS A 15 -22.43 53.03 -49.05
C CYS A 15 -21.76 51.81 -49.71
N LEU A 16 -21.39 51.89 -50.99
CA LEU A 16 -20.62 50.85 -51.69
C LEU A 16 -19.15 50.78 -51.23
N MET A 17 -18.58 51.88 -50.71
CA MET A 17 -17.27 51.90 -50.04
C MET A 17 -17.33 51.46 -48.57
N LEU A 18 -18.53 51.22 -48.02
CA LEU A 18 -18.77 50.79 -46.63
C LEU A 18 -19.40 49.40 -46.53
N LEU A 19 -19.60 48.70 -47.66
CA LEU A 19 -19.71 47.25 -47.61
C LEU A 19 -18.35 46.73 -47.10
N PRO A 20 -18.30 45.88 -46.06
CA PRO A 20 -17.08 45.14 -45.79
C PRO A 20 -16.73 44.41 -47.08
N ALA A 21 -15.47 44.50 -47.51
CA ALA A 21 -15.00 43.62 -48.56
C ALA A 21 -15.32 42.20 -48.10
N THR A 22 -16.20 41.51 -48.83
CA THR A 22 -16.36 40.07 -48.66
C THR A 22 -15.08 39.47 -49.16
N VAL A 23 -14.08 39.43 -48.27
CA VAL A 23 -12.90 38.61 -48.42
C VAL A 23 -13.42 37.19 -48.44
N PHE A 24 -13.66 36.69 -49.64
CA PHE A 24 -13.67 35.26 -49.86
C PHE A 24 -12.32 34.79 -49.36
N ALA A 25 -12.29 34.06 -48.25
CA ALA A 25 -11.09 33.36 -47.84
C ALA A 25 -10.73 32.45 -49.03
N GLU A 26 -9.53 32.64 -49.58
CA GLU A 26 -8.98 31.71 -50.56
C GLU A 26 -9.09 30.30 -49.97
N PRO A 27 -9.52 29.29 -50.75
CA PRO A 27 -9.73 27.95 -50.22
C PRO A 27 -8.41 27.43 -49.63
N THR A 28 -8.43 27.10 -48.34
CA THR A 28 -7.32 26.53 -47.57
C THR A 28 -6.59 25.48 -48.39
N LYS A 29 -5.34 25.77 -48.75
CA LYS A 29 -4.54 24.83 -49.54
C LYS A 29 -3.89 23.82 -48.60
N THR A 30 -4.26 22.56 -48.76
CA THR A 30 -3.60 21.44 -48.08
C THR A 30 -2.39 20.98 -48.89
N TRP A 31 -1.22 20.94 -48.25
CA TRP A 31 0.00 20.33 -48.76
C TRP A 31 0.19 18.94 -48.18
N TYR A 32 0.52 17.97 -49.02
CA TYR A 32 0.64 16.56 -48.64
C TYR A 32 2.10 16.11 -48.66
N VAL A 33 2.58 15.53 -47.55
CA VAL A 33 3.99 15.19 -47.34
C VAL A 33 4.15 13.74 -46.88
N THR A 34 5.05 13.00 -47.51
CA THR A 34 5.44 11.62 -47.13
C THR A 34 6.95 11.49 -47.13
N GLN A 35 7.55 10.63 -46.30
CA GLN A 35 9.01 10.57 -46.12
C GLN A 35 9.81 10.33 -47.42
N ASN A 36 9.22 9.64 -48.41
CA ASN A 36 9.86 9.34 -49.69
C ASN A 36 9.23 10.10 -50.88
N GLY A 37 8.20 10.91 -50.63
CA GLY A 37 7.36 11.51 -51.67
C GLY A 37 6.52 10.48 -52.46
N ALA A 38 5.72 10.99 -53.40
CA ALA A 38 4.95 10.18 -54.35
C ALA A 38 4.73 10.97 -55.66
N GLY A 39 4.52 10.25 -56.77
CA GLY A 39 4.14 10.82 -58.07
C GLY A 39 5.04 11.97 -58.54
N ASP A 40 4.42 13.09 -58.92
CA ASP A 40 5.11 14.31 -59.36
C ASP A 40 5.77 15.11 -58.22
N GLN A 41 5.66 14.65 -56.97
CA GLN A 41 6.28 15.23 -55.76
C GLN A 41 5.93 16.71 -55.48
N ASN A 42 4.85 17.21 -56.08
CA ASN A 42 4.43 18.62 -56.01
C ASN A 42 3.59 18.95 -54.76
N GLY A 43 3.26 17.96 -53.93
CA GLY A 43 2.52 18.11 -52.67
C GLY A 43 1.02 18.39 -52.82
N SER A 44 0.43 18.23 -54.03
CA SER A 44 -0.99 18.58 -54.30
C SER A 44 -2.03 17.59 -53.75
N ASN A 45 -1.63 16.35 -53.51
CA ASN A 45 -2.43 15.27 -52.91
C ASN A 45 -1.48 14.12 -52.51
N TRP A 46 -1.98 13.10 -51.81
CA TRP A 46 -1.17 11.95 -51.40
C TRP A 46 -0.46 11.20 -52.54
N ALA A 47 -1.08 11.09 -53.72
CA ALA A 47 -0.46 10.43 -54.88
C ALA A 47 0.69 11.24 -55.48
N ASN A 48 0.76 12.55 -55.20
CA ASN A 48 1.80 13.48 -55.62
C ASN A 48 2.56 14.10 -54.42
N ALA A 49 2.61 13.42 -53.28
CA ALA A 49 3.13 13.97 -52.03
C ALA A 49 4.60 14.43 -52.13
N SER A 50 4.94 15.54 -51.48
CA SER A 50 6.33 16.01 -51.41
C SER A 50 7.18 15.10 -50.50
N PRO A 51 8.44 14.79 -50.86
CA PRO A 51 9.42 14.17 -49.97
C PRO A 51 10.04 15.14 -48.95
N ASN A 52 9.95 16.45 -49.20
CA ASN A 52 10.72 17.47 -48.51
C ASN A 52 9.80 18.35 -47.64
N LEU A 53 9.62 17.95 -46.37
CA LEU A 53 8.83 18.69 -45.38
C LEU A 53 9.41 20.09 -45.12
N GLU A 54 10.73 20.19 -44.99
CA GLU A 54 11.45 21.43 -44.70
C GLU A 54 11.15 22.50 -45.76
N ASN A 55 11.25 22.14 -47.05
CA ASN A 55 10.93 23.05 -48.15
C ASN A 55 9.44 23.44 -48.16
N VAL A 56 8.54 22.52 -47.82
CA VAL A 56 7.10 22.81 -47.76
C VAL A 56 6.79 23.81 -46.64
N MET A 57 7.29 23.57 -45.42
CA MET A 57 7.11 24.47 -44.27
C MET A 57 7.81 25.82 -44.51
N ASN A 58 9.10 25.81 -44.83
CA ASN A 58 9.91 27.03 -44.83
C ASN A 58 9.60 27.89 -46.07
N ILE A 59 9.39 27.29 -47.25
CA ILE A 59 9.28 28.02 -48.53
C ILE A 59 7.88 27.98 -49.15
N LYS A 60 7.20 26.82 -49.20
CA LYS A 60 6.01 26.67 -50.06
C LYS A 60 4.71 27.17 -49.44
N ALA A 61 4.39 26.72 -48.22
CA ALA A 61 3.12 27.05 -47.57
C ALA A 61 3.00 28.55 -47.28
N GLN A 62 1.78 29.10 -47.34
CA GLN A 62 1.49 30.52 -47.05
C GLN A 62 0.49 30.66 -45.91
N GLU A 63 0.27 31.89 -45.43
CA GLU A 63 -0.75 32.19 -44.41
C GLU A 63 -2.14 31.69 -44.87
N GLY A 64 -2.76 30.81 -44.08
CA GLY A 64 -4.01 30.13 -44.40
C GLY A 64 -3.87 28.69 -44.94
N ASP A 65 -2.65 28.21 -45.22
CA ASP A 65 -2.40 26.85 -45.69
C ASP A 65 -2.36 25.80 -44.55
N GLU A 66 -2.70 24.57 -44.91
CA GLU A 66 -2.48 23.38 -44.07
C GLU A 66 -1.36 22.50 -44.64
N ILE A 67 -0.63 21.80 -43.76
CA ILE A 67 0.37 20.80 -44.14
C ILE A 67 0.03 19.49 -43.43
N TRP A 68 -0.31 18.46 -44.21
CA TRP A 68 -0.65 17.12 -43.73
C TRP A 68 0.54 16.18 -43.95
N VAL A 69 1.09 15.66 -42.85
CA VAL A 69 2.34 14.91 -42.85
C VAL A 69 2.07 13.45 -42.45
N ALA A 70 2.37 12.54 -43.37
CA ALA A 70 2.27 11.11 -43.10
C ALA A 70 3.32 10.64 -42.07
N LYS A 71 3.05 9.51 -41.42
CA LYS A 71 3.98 8.80 -40.55
C LYS A 71 5.36 8.61 -41.20
N GLY A 72 6.39 8.62 -40.36
CA GLY A 72 7.78 8.59 -40.79
C GLY A 72 8.63 9.59 -40.03
N THR A 73 9.93 9.59 -40.32
CA THR A 73 10.89 10.51 -39.72
C THR A 73 11.37 11.52 -40.75
N TYR A 74 11.26 12.79 -40.41
CA TYR A 74 11.66 13.93 -41.22
C TYR A 74 12.71 14.72 -40.45
N SER A 75 13.71 15.21 -41.17
CA SER A 75 14.76 16.05 -40.60
C SER A 75 14.99 17.27 -41.50
N PRO A 76 15.42 18.40 -40.92
CA PRO A 76 16.06 19.44 -41.71
C PRO A 76 17.36 18.92 -42.34
N SER A 77 17.98 19.75 -43.17
CA SER A 77 19.34 19.50 -43.68
C SER A 77 20.39 19.38 -42.54
N ASN A 78 21.59 18.93 -42.90
CA ASN A 78 22.67 18.66 -41.94
C ASN A 78 23.38 19.93 -41.42
N ASP A 79 22.99 21.13 -41.87
CA ASP A 79 23.48 22.38 -41.29
C ASP A 79 22.85 22.57 -39.89
N PRO A 80 23.64 22.83 -38.83
CA PRO A 80 23.11 23.04 -37.49
C PRO A 80 22.05 24.14 -37.37
N THR A 81 22.03 25.10 -38.29
CA THR A 81 21.07 26.21 -38.32
C THR A 81 19.75 25.90 -39.03
N ASP A 82 19.68 24.81 -39.80
CA ASP A 82 18.44 24.39 -40.48
C ASP A 82 17.39 23.86 -39.47
N THR A 83 16.12 24.12 -39.76
CA THR A 83 15.00 23.88 -38.84
C THR A 83 13.67 23.75 -39.58
N PHE A 84 12.66 23.15 -38.94
CA PHE A 84 11.28 23.23 -39.41
C PHE A 84 10.65 24.55 -38.93
N HIS A 85 10.52 25.51 -39.84
CA HIS A 85 10.01 26.83 -39.50
C HIS A 85 8.48 26.88 -39.57
N LEU A 86 7.85 27.00 -38.39
CA LEU A 86 6.40 27.17 -38.24
C LEU A 86 6.04 28.64 -38.50
N LYS A 87 5.67 28.93 -39.74
CA LYS A 87 5.22 30.27 -40.16
C LYS A 87 3.84 30.60 -39.62
N LYS A 88 3.61 31.90 -39.41
CA LYS A 88 2.29 32.46 -39.09
C LYS A 88 1.21 31.94 -40.03
N GLY A 89 0.06 31.61 -39.46
CA GLY A 89 -1.15 31.22 -40.19
C GLY A 89 -1.06 29.87 -40.90
N VAL A 90 0.04 29.12 -40.72
CA VAL A 90 0.18 27.76 -41.24
C VAL A 90 -0.17 26.77 -40.14
N LYS A 91 -0.95 25.75 -40.50
CA LYS A 91 -1.33 24.66 -39.58
C LYS A 91 -0.75 23.34 -40.06
N VAL A 92 0.10 22.75 -39.22
CA VAL A 92 0.92 21.58 -39.54
C VAL A 92 0.43 20.40 -38.71
N TYR A 93 0.03 19.33 -39.38
CA TYR A 93 -0.66 18.18 -38.80
C TYR A 93 0.06 16.86 -39.11
N GLY A 94 0.52 16.18 -38.07
CA GLY A 94 1.05 14.82 -38.10
C GLY A 94 -0.05 13.79 -37.80
N GLY A 95 0.27 12.51 -38.04
CA GLY A 95 -0.65 11.40 -37.77
C GLY A 95 -1.34 10.78 -38.99
N PHE A 96 -0.97 11.15 -40.21
CA PHE A 96 -1.57 10.56 -41.40
C PHE A 96 -0.89 9.23 -41.79
N SER A 97 -1.63 8.31 -42.40
CA SER A 97 -1.11 7.04 -42.93
C SER A 97 -0.28 7.24 -44.20
N GLY A 98 -0.65 8.25 -45.01
CA GLY A 98 -0.04 8.55 -46.31
C GLY A 98 -0.51 7.65 -47.46
N LEU A 99 -1.54 6.82 -47.25
CA LEU A 99 -1.99 5.79 -48.21
C LEU A 99 -3.03 6.29 -49.24
N GLY A 100 -3.39 7.57 -49.21
CA GLY A 100 -4.25 8.20 -50.22
C GLY A 100 -5.75 8.15 -49.99
N ASN A 101 -6.20 7.49 -48.93
CA ASN A 101 -7.61 7.45 -48.50
C ASN A 101 -7.98 8.59 -47.51
N GLU A 102 -7.01 9.37 -47.05
CA GLU A 102 -7.21 10.43 -46.06
C GLU A 102 -7.54 11.77 -46.73
N THR A 103 -8.79 12.20 -46.62
CA THR A 103 -9.35 13.40 -47.26
C THR A 103 -9.90 14.44 -46.26
N GLU A 104 -9.96 14.11 -44.97
CA GLU A 104 -10.43 15.00 -43.91
C GLU A 104 -9.47 14.97 -42.71
N LEU A 105 -9.26 16.12 -42.05
CA LEU A 105 -8.33 16.25 -40.91
C LEU A 105 -8.66 15.26 -39.77
N GLY A 106 -9.94 14.92 -39.56
CA GLY A 106 -10.38 13.99 -38.53
C GLY A 106 -10.03 12.51 -38.78
N GLN A 107 -9.51 12.17 -39.96
CA GLN A 107 -9.15 10.79 -40.32
C GLN A 107 -7.73 10.40 -39.88
N ARG A 108 -6.91 11.38 -39.49
CA ARG A 108 -5.56 11.15 -38.95
C ARG A 108 -5.61 10.41 -37.60
N ASN A 109 -4.56 9.66 -37.30
CA ASN A 109 -4.37 8.97 -36.02
C ASN A 109 -2.92 9.13 -35.56
N TRP A 110 -2.63 10.23 -34.85
CA TRP A 110 -1.26 10.58 -34.40
C TRP A 110 -0.66 9.58 -33.40
N VAL A 111 -1.48 8.73 -32.76
CA VAL A 111 -1.00 7.68 -31.86
C VAL A 111 -0.42 6.49 -32.65
N ASN A 112 -1.11 6.05 -33.71
CA ASN A 112 -0.71 4.86 -34.47
C ASN A 112 0.17 5.20 -35.70
N ASN A 113 0.00 6.38 -36.29
CA ASN A 113 0.74 6.86 -37.44
C ASN A 113 1.78 7.91 -37.00
N VAL A 114 2.72 7.51 -36.13
CA VAL A 114 3.70 8.44 -35.54
C VAL A 114 4.48 9.20 -36.61
N THR A 115 4.41 10.53 -36.54
CA THR A 115 5.16 11.46 -37.38
C THR A 115 6.25 12.13 -36.54
N THR A 116 7.51 11.95 -36.90
CA THR A 116 8.66 12.42 -36.13
C THR A 116 9.43 13.52 -36.87
N LEU A 117 9.65 14.64 -36.20
CA LEU A 117 10.62 15.67 -36.57
C LEU A 117 11.89 15.40 -35.76
N SER A 118 13.02 15.17 -36.44
CA SER A 118 14.30 14.82 -35.83
C SER A 118 15.40 15.79 -36.23
N GLY A 119 16.07 16.41 -35.24
CA GLY A 119 17.28 17.22 -35.45
C GLY A 119 18.56 16.39 -35.65
N ASN A 120 18.47 15.06 -35.55
CA ASN A 120 19.59 14.10 -35.73
C ASN A 120 20.86 14.41 -34.90
N ASP A 121 20.69 15.03 -33.72
CA ASP A 121 21.73 15.57 -32.84
C ASP A 121 22.64 16.64 -33.52
N LYS A 122 22.21 17.21 -34.66
CA LYS A 122 22.93 18.23 -35.44
C LYS A 122 22.26 19.59 -35.42
N ASN A 123 20.95 19.65 -35.65
CA ASN A 123 20.20 20.91 -35.69
C ASN A 123 20.04 21.46 -34.27
N TYR A 124 20.28 22.75 -34.07
CA TYR A 124 20.12 23.40 -32.76
C TYR A 124 18.66 23.34 -32.30
N HIS A 125 17.73 23.75 -33.17
CA HIS A 125 16.28 23.76 -32.92
C HIS A 125 15.58 22.90 -33.96
N VAL A 126 14.89 21.84 -33.54
CA VAL A 126 14.11 21.01 -34.49
C VAL A 126 12.98 21.83 -35.13
N VAL A 127 12.32 22.68 -34.34
CA VAL A 127 11.26 23.59 -34.78
C VAL A 127 11.55 25.03 -34.34
N THR A 128 11.21 26.01 -35.18
CA THR A 128 11.20 27.44 -34.80
C THR A 128 9.87 28.11 -35.09
N CYS A 129 9.45 29.03 -34.23
CA CYS A 129 8.43 30.04 -34.53
C CYS A 129 8.96 31.41 -34.07
N ASN A 130 8.87 32.44 -34.94
CA ASN A 130 9.44 33.76 -34.64
C ASN A 130 8.66 34.97 -35.21
N ASP A 131 7.35 34.81 -35.46
CA ASP A 131 6.49 35.89 -35.97
C ASP A 131 5.61 36.52 -34.85
N PRO A 132 5.75 37.82 -34.54
CA PRO A 132 5.00 38.53 -33.50
C PRO A 132 3.51 38.71 -33.78
N THR A 133 3.04 38.26 -34.94
CA THR A 133 1.63 38.23 -35.31
C THR A 133 1.07 36.80 -35.45
N ALA A 134 1.85 35.75 -35.16
CA ALA A 134 1.35 34.38 -35.05
C ALA A 134 0.53 34.19 -33.75
N THR A 135 -0.71 33.72 -33.89
CA THR A 135 -1.66 33.56 -32.78
C THR A 135 -2.05 32.09 -32.56
N PRO A 136 -2.67 31.75 -31.40
CA PRO A 136 -3.06 30.38 -31.13
C PRO A 136 -4.10 29.83 -32.11
N ASP A 137 -4.87 30.70 -32.78
CA ASP A 137 -6.01 30.28 -33.62
C ASP A 137 -5.64 30.16 -35.11
N ASP A 138 -4.58 30.85 -35.55
CA ASP A 138 -4.08 30.81 -36.92
C ASP A 138 -2.87 29.86 -37.11
N THR A 139 -1.99 29.73 -36.13
CA THR A 139 -0.71 29.01 -36.25
C THR A 139 -0.69 27.77 -35.36
N ARG A 140 -0.40 26.59 -35.94
CA ARG A 140 -0.48 25.32 -35.20
C ARG A 140 0.56 24.27 -35.60
N LEU A 141 1.15 23.61 -34.61
CA LEU A 141 1.87 22.34 -34.75
C LEU A 141 1.10 21.26 -33.97
N ASP A 142 0.70 20.16 -34.62
CA ASP A 142 -0.19 19.17 -33.99
C ASP A 142 0.14 17.71 -34.36
N GLY A 143 0.37 16.87 -33.35
CA GLY A 143 0.50 15.41 -33.52
C GLY A 143 1.89 14.93 -33.97
N PHE A 144 2.96 15.58 -33.47
CA PHE A 144 4.35 15.26 -33.82
C PHE A 144 5.18 14.80 -32.61
N THR A 145 6.09 13.86 -32.84
CA THR A 145 7.26 13.67 -31.97
C THR A 145 8.38 14.61 -32.43
N VAL A 146 8.95 15.40 -31.52
CA VAL A 146 10.04 16.36 -31.78
C VAL A 146 11.24 15.93 -30.95
N THR A 147 12.34 15.53 -31.60
CA THR A 147 13.44 14.82 -30.95
C THR A 147 14.82 15.16 -31.52
N GLN A 148 15.87 14.87 -30.75
CA GLN A 148 17.27 15.00 -31.16
C GLN A 148 17.68 16.41 -31.64
N GLY A 149 17.03 17.46 -31.11
CA GLY A 149 17.56 18.82 -31.17
C GLY A 149 18.72 19.00 -30.18
N ASN A 150 19.75 19.75 -30.57
CA ASN A 150 21.02 19.80 -29.84
C ASN A 150 21.59 21.23 -29.76
N ALA A 151 20.92 22.10 -29.00
CA ALA A 151 21.35 23.47 -28.72
C ALA A 151 22.35 23.54 -27.54
N TYR A 152 23.42 22.74 -27.57
CA TYR A 152 24.44 22.67 -26.49
C TYR A 152 25.81 23.24 -26.89
N ASP A 153 25.95 23.79 -28.10
CA ASP A 153 27.22 24.33 -28.60
C ASP A 153 27.45 25.77 -28.12
N TYR A 154 28.39 25.92 -27.19
CA TYR A 154 28.85 27.19 -26.62
C TYR A 154 29.57 28.11 -27.61
N ALA A 155 29.84 27.68 -28.85
CA ALA A 155 30.56 28.49 -29.83
C ALA A 155 29.79 29.74 -30.30
N GLN A 156 28.45 29.81 -30.17
CA GLN A 156 27.64 30.97 -30.58
C GLN A 156 26.50 31.27 -29.59
N PHE A 157 26.20 32.55 -29.34
CA PHE A 157 25.22 32.96 -28.33
C PHE A 157 23.75 32.66 -28.66
N TYR A 158 23.42 32.38 -29.92
CA TYR A 158 22.04 32.09 -30.35
C TYR A 158 21.78 30.58 -30.55
N SER A 159 22.80 29.72 -30.48
CA SER A 159 22.70 28.26 -30.70
C SER A 159 22.45 27.45 -29.43
N VAL A 160 22.06 28.10 -28.33
CA VAL A 160 22.08 27.50 -26.97
C VAL A 160 20.70 27.31 -26.32
N ILE A 161 19.60 27.63 -27.00
CA ILE A 161 18.24 27.64 -26.42
C ILE A 161 17.29 26.73 -27.20
N GLY A 162 16.23 26.21 -26.59
CA GLY A 162 15.08 25.61 -27.30
C GLY A 162 15.45 24.45 -28.22
N GLY A 163 15.95 23.35 -27.66
CA GLY A 163 16.47 22.21 -28.44
C GLY A 163 15.39 21.57 -29.32
N GLY A 164 14.26 21.19 -28.73
CA GLY A 164 13.10 20.71 -29.49
C GLY A 164 12.41 21.85 -30.25
N MET A 165 12.05 22.94 -29.56
CA MET A 165 11.45 24.11 -30.18
C MET A 165 11.95 25.43 -29.57
N LEU A 166 12.31 26.38 -30.43
CA LEU A 166 12.49 27.79 -30.08
C LEU A 166 11.28 28.61 -30.55
N ASN A 167 10.61 29.26 -29.60
CA ASN A 167 9.44 30.10 -29.81
C ASN A 167 9.74 31.53 -29.33
N SER A 168 10.13 32.41 -30.25
CA SER A 168 10.54 33.78 -29.94
C SER A 168 9.48 34.78 -30.40
N ASN A 169 9.05 35.70 -29.53
CA ASN A 169 8.00 36.70 -29.81
C ASN A 169 6.84 36.12 -30.65
N SER A 170 6.25 34.98 -30.26
CA SER A 170 5.20 34.32 -31.07
C SER A 170 4.30 33.47 -30.18
N SER A 171 3.04 33.27 -30.59
CA SER A 171 2.03 32.61 -29.76
C SER A 171 1.28 31.47 -30.48
N PRO A 172 1.94 30.50 -31.14
CA PRO A 172 1.26 29.38 -31.80
C PRO A 172 0.53 28.46 -30.81
N THR A 173 -0.37 27.61 -31.32
CA THR A 173 -0.80 26.41 -30.58
C THR A 173 0.12 25.22 -30.89
N VAL A 174 0.61 24.55 -29.85
CA VAL A 174 1.35 23.28 -29.95
C VAL A 174 0.53 22.20 -29.25
N ALA A 175 0.04 21.20 -29.98
CA ALA A 175 -0.95 20.26 -29.48
C ALA A 175 -0.64 18.80 -29.78
N ASN A 176 -0.92 17.90 -28.83
CA ASN A 176 -0.73 16.45 -28.99
C ASN A 176 0.72 16.06 -29.42
N CYS A 177 1.70 16.89 -29.07
CA CYS A 177 3.11 16.71 -29.46
C CYS A 177 3.94 16.09 -28.34
N THR A 178 4.98 15.35 -28.69
CA THR A 178 5.95 14.77 -27.74
C THR A 178 7.33 15.34 -28.00
N PHE A 179 7.82 16.19 -27.11
CA PHE A 179 9.20 16.68 -27.08
C PHE A 179 10.06 15.72 -26.27
N SER A 180 10.96 14.97 -26.89
CA SER A 180 11.76 13.97 -26.19
C SER A 180 13.22 13.85 -26.63
N GLY A 181 14.12 13.64 -25.68
CA GLY A 181 15.55 13.45 -25.95
C GLY A 181 16.27 14.68 -26.52
N ASN A 182 15.70 15.88 -26.37
CA ASN A 182 16.29 17.13 -26.85
C ASN A 182 17.24 17.73 -25.80
N LYS A 183 18.24 18.49 -26.27
CA LYS A 183 19.29 19.08 -25.44
C LYS A 183 19.40 20.57 -25.75
N ALA A 184 19.56 21.41 -24.72
CA ALA A 184 19.83 22.84 -24.86
C ALA A 184 20.66 23.37 -23.66
N TYR A 185 21.21 24.57 -23.71
CA TYR A 185 21.60 25.26 -22.48
C TYR A 185 20.35 25.70 -21.70
N ASN A 186 19.36 26.31 -22.36
CA ASN A 186 18.06 26.63 -21.77
C ASN A 186 16.90 25.99 -22.54
N GLY A 187 15.97 25.32 -21.86
CA GLY A 187 14.73 24.81 -22.48
C GLY A 187 15.01 23.65 -23.43
N GLY A 188 15.41 22.50 -22.90
CA GLY A 188 15.79 21.32 -23.70
C GLY A 188 14.68 20.91 -24.67
N GLY A 189 13.46 20.68 -24.17
CA GLY A 189 12.28 20.42 -24.98
C GLY A 189 11.75 21.67 -25.70
N MET A 190 11.57 22.79 -24.98
CA MET A 190 11.07 24.05 -25.54
C MET A 190 11.61 25.27 -24.82
N TYR A 191 11.86 26.36 -25.56
CA TYR A 191 12.21 27.67 -25.01
C TYR A 191 11.29 28.73 -25.60
N ASN A 192 10.55 29.43 -24.73
CA ASN A 192 9.62 30.49 -25.09
C ASN A 192 10.17 31.84 -24.59
N GLU A 193 10.31 32.83 -25.46
CA GLU A 193 10.82 34.16 -25.09
C GLU A 193 10.08 35.34 -25.72
N THR A 194 10.12 36.48 -25.04
CA THR A 194 9.85 37.81 -25.61
C THR A 194 11.14 38.62 -25.57
N THR A 195 11.60 39.15 -26.72
CA THR A 195 12.83 39.95 -26.83
C THR A 195 12.60 41.37 -27.35
N THR A 196 11.46 41.65 -27.98
CA THR A 196 11.14 42.98 -28.56
C THR A 196 9.81 43.57 -28.10
N GLY A 197 9.20 42.99 -27.06
CA GLY A 197 7.89 43.42 -26.54
C GLY A 197 6.68 42.91 -27.35
N GLY A 198 6.92 42.01 -28.32
CA GLY A 198 5.86 41.25 -29.00
C GLY A 198 5.24 40.16 -28.10
N PRO A 199 4.07 39.62 -28.44
CA PRO A 199 3.40 38.62 -27.61
C PRO A 199 4.03 37.22 -27.77
N SER A 200 4.66 36.72 -26.70
CA SER A 200 5.07 35.32 -26.58
C SER A 200 4.25 34.64 -25.47
N SER A 201 3.16 33.99 -25.87
CA SER A 201 2.21 33.30 -24.99
C SER A 201 1.58 32.11 -25.75
N PRO A 202 2.37 31.09 -26.12
CA PRO A 202 1.84 29.95 -26.87
C PRO A 202 0.85 29.12 -26.03
N ARG A 203 -0.07 28.45 -26.73
CA ARG A 203 -1.06 27.54 -26.15
C ARG A 203 -0.55 26.11 -26.31
N ILE A 204 -0.28 25.42 -25.21
CA ILE A 204 0.30 24.07 -25.21
C ILE A 204 -0.74 23.08 -24.67
N GLU A 205 -1.17 22.13 -25.51
CA GLU A 205 -2.33 21.27 -25.23
C GLU A 205 -2.00 19.78 -25.39
N ASN A 206 -2.25 18.96 -24.36
CA ASN A 206 -2.03 17.50 -24.42
C ASN A 206 -0.60 17.09 -24.85
N CYS A 207 0.40 17.93 -24.54
CA CYS A 207 1.79 17.70 -24.96
C CYS A 207 2.60 16.97 -23.87
N THR A 208 3.59 16.18 -24.31
CA THR A 208 4.52 15.49 -23.42
C THR A 208 5.94 16.02 -23.62
N PHE A 209 6.62 16.39 -22.54
CA PHE A 209 8.03 16.75 -22.49
C PHE A 209 8.73 15.68 -21.66
N SER A 210 9.55 14.81 -22.28
CA SER A 210 10.17 13.70 -21.54
C SER A 210 11.61 13.39 -21.93
N GLY A 211 12.48 13.17 -20.94
CA GLY A 211 13.88 12.82 -21.16
C GLY A 211 14.67 13.90 -21.89
N ASN A 212 14.27 15.17 -21.77
CA ASN A 212 15.02 16.31 -22.30
C ASN A 212 16.00 16.82 -21.23
N THR A 213 17.14 17.34 -21.67
CA THR A 213 18.24 17.78 -20.78
C THR A 213 18.61 19.23 -21.07
N ALA A 214 18.86 20.02 -20.03
CA ALA A 214 19.44 21.35 -20.20
C ALA A 214 20.33 21.79 -19.03
N SER A 215 20.98 22.95 -19.13
CA SER A 215 21.51 23.62 -17.93
C SER A 215 20.34 24.22 -17.12
N ILE A 216 19.43 24.93 -17.78
CA ILE A 216 18.20 25.45 -17.17
C ILE A 216 16.97 24.95 -17.92
N ALA A 217 16.06 24.33 -17.19
CA ALA A 217 14.87 23.64 -17.67
C ALA A 217 15.08 22.61 -18.78
N GLY A 218 15.18 21.34 -18.37
CA GLY A 218 15.19 20.21 -19.30
C GLY A 218 13.92 20.19 -20.15
N GLY A 219 12.74 20.29 -19.55
CA GLY A 219 11.47 20.30 -20.29
C GLY A 219 11.18 21.63 -21.00
N MET A 220 10.85 22.70 -20.28
CA MET A 220 10.44 24.00 -20.85
C MET A 220 10.98 25.21 -20.10
N TYR A 221 11.61 26.15 -20.81
CA TYR A 221 11.98 27.47 -20.27
C TYR A 221 11.05 28.56 -20.79
N ASN A 222 10.59 29.45 -19.90
CA ASN A 222 9.76 30.60 -20.23
C ASN A 222 10.44 31.89 -19.75
N SER A 223 10.73 32.79 -20.70
CA SER A 223 11.44 34.06 -20.49
C SER A 223 10.57 35.23 -20.92
N ASN A 224 10.06 36.05 -19.99
CA ASN A 224 9.18 37.18 -20.33
C ASN A 224 7.98 36.75 -21.22
N SER A 225 7.53 35.51 -21.05
CA SER A 225 6.60 34.78 -21.92
C SER A 225 5.59 34.05 -21.04
N ASN A 226 4.28 34.19 -21.29
CA ASN A 226 3.24 33.66 -20.41
C ASN A 226 2.42 32.59 -21.14
N PRO A 227 2.94 31.37 -21.35
CA PRO A 227 2.20 30.31 -22.02
C PRO A 227 1.02 29.82 -21.19
N THR A 228 0.03 29.26 -21.88
CA THR A 228 -1.07 28.50 -21.26
C THR A 228 -0.84 27.02 -21.54
N LEU A 229 -0.73 26.22 -20.49
CA LEU A 229 -0.54 24.77 -20.57
C LEU A 229 -1.77 24.04 -20.04
N MET A 230 -2.28 23.10 -20.83
CA MET A 230 -3.43 22.28 -20.48
C MET A 230 -3.14 20.80 -20.77
N ASN A 231 -3.41 19.93 -19.80
CA ASN A 231 -3.26 18.47 -19.89
C ASN A 231 -1.83 18.01 -20.31
N CYS A 232 -0.80 18.78 -19.97
CA CYS A 232 0.57 18.49 -20.38
C CYS A 232 1.33 17.62 -19.36
N THR A 233 2.27 16.81 -19.83
CA THR A 233 3.13 15.97 -18.98
C THR A 233 4.58 16.36 -19.13
N PHE A 234 5.28 16.56 -18.02
CA PHE A 234 6.72 16.77 -17.91
C PHE A 234 7.30 15.59 -17.13
N SER A 235 7.96 14.65 -17.79
CA SER A 235 8.39 13.39 -17.17
C SER A 235 9.87 13.05 -17.39
N GLY A 236 10.65 12.96 -16.32
CA GLY A 236 12.05 12.53 -16.40
C GLY A 236 12.97 13.49 -17.17
N ASN A 237 12.68 14.79 -17.14
CA ASN A 237 13.58 15.82 -17.68
C ASN A 237 14.63 16.22 -16.64
N THR A 238 15.79 16.68 -17.09
CA THR A 238 16.95 16.99 -16.22
C THR A 238 17.50 18.39 -16.48
N ALA A 239 17.83 19.13 -15.41
CA ALA A 239 18.51 20.42 -15.47
C ALA A 239 19.76 20.46 -14.57
N ASP A 240 20.91 20.88 -15.11
CA ASP A 240 22.16 21.00 -14.33
C ASP A 240 22.15 22.18 -13.32
N ASP A 241 21.14 23.06 -13.37
CA ASP A 241 20.88 24.12 -12.38
C ASP A 241 19.42 24.03 -11.90
N ARG A 242 18.45 24.50 -12.68
CA ARG A 242 17.08 24.73 -12.16
C ARG A 242 15.95 24.42 -13.13
N GLY A 243 14.80 24.06 -12.57
CA GLY A 243 13.53 23.90 -13.28
C GLY A 243 13.43 22.63 -14.12
N GLY A 244 13.87 21.48 -13.61
CA GLY A 244 14.03 20.21 -14.37
C GLY A 244 12.90 19.94 -15.38
N GLY A 245 11.65 19.98 -14.91
CA GLY A 245 10.46 20.02 -15.77
C GLY A 245 10.24 21.37 -16.43
N MET A 246 10.09 22.45 -15.65
CA MET A 246 9.87 23.81 -16.16
C MET A 246 10.62 24.89 -15.35
N SER A 247 11.10 25.93 -16.03
CA SER A 247 11.58 27.17 -15.40
C SER A 247 10.86 28.39 -15.96
N ASN A 248 10.34 29.24 -15.09
CA ASN A 248 9.69 30.51 -15.41
C ASN A 248 10.52 31.67 -14.85
N ASN A 249 10.90 32.59 -15.73
CA ASN A 249 11.70 33.77 -15.41
C ASN A 249 11.00 35.02 -15.98
N ASP A 250 10.63 35.94 -15.09
CA ASP A 250 9.77 37.10 -15.38
C ASP A 250 8.50 36.67 -16.17
N SER A 251 7.93 35.52 -15.78
CA SER A 251 6.95 34.74 -16.55
C SER A 251 5.90 34.12 -15.61
N SER A 252 4.62 34.42 -15.82
CA SER A 252 3.51 33.92 -15.01
C SER A 252 2.57 33.07 -15.86
N PRO A 253 2.96 31.83 -16.24
CA PRO A 253 2.11 30.96 -17.04
C PRO A 253 0.86 30.51 -16.30
N THR A 254 -0.13 30.06 -17.07
CA THR A 254 -1.30 29.33 -16.55
C THR A 254 -1.11 27.85 -16.82
N VAL A 255 -1.15 27.02 -15.78
CA VAL A 255 -0.82 25.59 -15.85
C VAL A 255 -1.97 24.78 -15.25
N VAL A 256 -2.71 24.04 -16.10
CA VAL A 256 -3.96 23.37 -15.71
C VAL A 256 -3.91 21.88 -16.08
N ASN A 257 -4.34 21.01 -15.15
CA ASN A 257 -4.38 19.55 -15.34
C ASN A 257 -3.03 18.94 -15.77
N CYS A 258 -1.90 19.56 -15.41
CA CYS A 258 -0.57 19.11 -15.84
C CYS A 258 0.10 18.20 -14.82
N THR A 259 0.97 17.31 -15.29
CA THR A 259 1.76 16.40 -14.45
C THR A 259 3.25 16.69 -14.61
N PHE A 260 3.95 16.88 -13.50
CA PHE A 260 5.40 16.98 -13.41
C PHE A 260 5.90 15.78 -12.61
N SER A 261 6.48 14.77 -13.26
CA SER A 261 6.87 13.52 -12.61
C SER A 261 8.34 13.12 -12.83
N GLY A 262 9.04 12.78 -11.75
CA GLY A 262 10.41 12.25 -11.82
C GLY A 262 11.44 13.18 -12.49
N ASN A 263 11.18 14.48 -12.56
CA ASN A 263 12.12 15.45 -13.12
C ASN A 263 13.21 15.79 -12.08
N THR A 264 14.41 16.10 -12.57
CA THR A 264 15.59 16.36 -11.73
C THR A 264 16.18 17.74 -12.02
N ALA A 265 16.58 18.46 -10.98
CA ALA A 265 17.45 19.63 -11.07
C ALA A 265 18.58 19.52 -10.03
N ASP A 266 19.76 20.10 -10.26
CA ASP A 266 20.78 20.09 -9.21
C ASP A 266 20.45 21.15 -8.13
N ASN A 267 20.32 22.42 -8.52
CA ASN A 267 20.05 23.52 -7.61
C ASN A 267 18.59 23.59 -7.15
N GLY A 268 17.63 23.72 -8.08
CA GLY A 268 16.32 24.26 -7.71
C GLY A 268 15.13 23.83 -8.55
N GLY A 269 14.04 23.41 -7.91
CA GLY A 269 12.74 23.18 -8.56
C GLY A 269 12.78 22.03 -9.56
N GLY A 270 12.93 20.80 -9.07
CA GLY A 270 12.99 19.60 -9.92
C GLY A 270 11.79 19.51 -10.89
N GLY A 271 10.57 19.70 -10.38
CA GLY A 271 9.37 19.85 -11.19
C GLY A 271 9.24 21.23 -11.84
N MET A 272 9.21 22.30 -11.02
CA MET A 272 9.08 23.68 -11.50
C MET A 272 9.93 24.68 -10.69
N TYR A 273 10.55 25.62 -11.38
CA TYR A 273 11.25 26.77 -10.81
C TYR A 273 10.60 28.09 -11.25
N ASN A 274 10.35 29.01 -10.32
CA ASN A 274 9.75 30.32 -10.56
C ASN A 274 10.64 31.42 -9.99
N SER A 275 11.06 32.37 -10.84
CA SER A 275 11.85 33.55 -10.47
C SER A 275 11.17 34.81 -10.99
N ASN A 276 10.82 35.75 -10.09
CA ASN A 276 9.99 36.93 -10.39
C ASN A 276 8.66 36.57 -11.11
N SER A 277 8.11 35.40 -10.78
CA SER A 277 7.17 34.67 -11.64
C SER A 277 6.03 34.13 -10.77
N SER A 278 4.79 34.55 -11.02
CA SER A 278 3.64 34.22 -10.18
C SER A 278 2.61 33.40 -10.97
N PRO A 279 2.93 32.16 -11.39
CA PRO A 279 2.02 31.33 -12.16
C PRO A 279 0.74 30.98 -11.42
N THR A 280 -0.31 30.73 -12.20
CA THR A 280 -1.54 30.08 -11.73
C THR A 280 -1.45 28.60 -12.04
N VAL A 281 -1.53 27.75 -11.03
CA VAL A 281 -1.38 26.30 -11.14
C VAL A 281 -2.62 25.60 -10.57
N GLU A 282 -3.35 24.88 -11.41
CA GLU A 282 -4.64 24.30 -11.05
C GLU A 282 -4.71 22.81 -11.40
N ASN A 283 -5.22 21.98 -10.48
CA ASN A 283 -5.44 20.54 -10.67
C ASN A 283 -4.16 19.78 -11.13
N CYS A 284 -2.98 20.27 -10.75
CA CYS A 284 -1.70 19.74 -11.21
C CYS A 284 -1.07 18.77 -10.20
N THR A 285 -0.29 17.82 -10.71
CA THR A 285 0.47 16.85 -9.89
C THR A 285 1.97 17.06 -10.04
N PHE A 286 2.68 17.18 -8.93
CA PHE A 286 4.14 17.17 -8.84
C PHE A 286 4.54 15.91 -8.06
N SER A 287 5.03 14.87 -8.74
CA SER A 287 5.29 13.57 -8.12
C SER A 287 6.73 13.05 -8.32
N GLY A 288 7.40 12.69 -7.24
CA GLY A 288 8.72 12.04 -7.29
C GLY A 288 9.84 12.87 -7.92
N ASN A 289 9.68 14.19 -8.02
CA ASN A 289 10.71 15.09 -8.58
C ASN A 289 11.83 15.31 -7.55
N ASN A 290 13.07 15.49 -8.01
CA ASN A 290 14.26 15.66 -7.17
C ASN A 290 14.94 17.01 -7.45
N ALA A 291 15.35 17.71 -6.41
CA ALA A 291 16.40 18.72 -6.48
C ALA A 291 17.49 18.40 -5.47
N ASP A 292 18.77 18.72 -5.69
CA ASP A 292 19.76 18.46 -4.64
C ASP A 292 19.69 19.52 -3.53
N TYR A 293 19.44 20.79 -3.86
CA TYR A 293 19.37 21.88 -2.85
C TYR A 293 17.95 22.32 -2.48
N PHE A 294 17.15 22.87 -3.42
CA PHE A 294 15.89 23.56 -3.12
C PHE A 294 14.70 23.02 -3.91
N ALA A 295 13.74 22.42 -3.20
CA ALA A 295 12.49 21.84 -3.67
C ALA A 295 12.54 20.87 -4.86
N GLY A 296 12.21 19.61 -4.57
CA GLY A 296 11.97 18.62 -5.61
C GLY A 296 10.74 19.01 -6.45
N GLY A 297 9.64 19.40 -5.80
CA GLY A 297 8.40 19.79 -6.49
C GLY A 297 8.47 21.18 -7.13
N MET A 298 8.34 22.24 -6.33
CA MET A 298 8.29 23.63 -6.80
C MET A 298 9.16 24.58 -5.96
N TYR A 299 10.05 25.34 -6.61
CA TYR A 299 10.80 26.42 -5.97
C TYR A 299 10.32 27.79 -6.47
N ASN A 300 9.85 28.63 -5.55
CA ASN A 300 9.48 30.03 -5.76
C ASN A 300 10.53 30.96 -5.16
N SER A 301 11.09 31.86 -5.98
CA SER A 301 12.01 32.92 -5.56
C SER A 301 11.46 34.28 -6.02
N ASN A 302 11.22 35.20 -5.10
CA ASN A 302 10.56 36.49 -5.36
C ASN A 302 9.23 36.34 -6.15
N SER A 303 8.45 35.31 -5.80
CA SER A 303 7.40 34.74 -6.66
C SER A 303 6.17 34.36 -5.82
N ASN A 304 4.97 34.77 -6.24
CA ASN A 304 3.74 34.58 -5.47
C ASN A 304 2.71 33.73 -6.25
N PRO A 305 3.00 32.46 -6.57
CA PRO A 305 2.09 31.64 -7.35
C PRO A 305 0.78 31.38 -6.61
N THR A 306 -0.29 31.16 -7.39
CA THR A 306 -1.57 30.70 -6.87
C THR A 306 -1.74 29.24 -7.23
N LEU A 307 -1.91 28.38 -6.22
CA LEU A 307 -2.09 26.94 -6.37
C LEU A 307 -3.47 26.52 -5.88
N MET A 308 -4.20 25.78 -6.70
CA MET A 308 -5.51 25.23 -6.35
C MET A 308 -5.61 23.76 -6.75
N ASN A 309 -6.11 22.92 -5.83
CA ASN A 309 -6.32 21.48 -6.02
C ASN A 309 -5.05 20.71 -6.47
N CYS A 310 -3.86 21.19 -6.12
CA CYS A 310 -2.59 20.58 -6.55
C CYS A 310 -2.12 19.48 -5.58
N THR A 311 -1.41 18.48 -6.11
CA THR A 311 -0.79 17.41 -5.31
C THR A 311 0.72 17.43 -5.46
N PHE A 312 1.44 17.52 -4.34
CA PHE A 312 2.88 17.36 -4.24
C PHE A 312 3.16 16.04 -3.50
N SER A 313 3.60 15.00 -4.21
CA SER A 313 3.80 13.67 -3.62
C SER A 313 5.21 13.12 -3.83
N GLY A 314 5.86 12.66 -2.75
CA GLY A 314 7.16 11.97 -2.81
C GLY A 314 8.32 12.78 -3.40
N ASN A 315 8.20 14.11 -3.50
CA ASN A 315 9.27 14.96 -4.02
C ASN A 315 10.39 15.10 -2.99
N LYS A 316 11.63 15.32 -3.46
CA LYS A 316 12.82 15.28 -2.61
C LYS A 316 13.74 16.46 -2.87
N ALA A 317 14.25 17.07 -1.79
CA ALA A 317 15.40 17.97 -1.84
C ALA A 317 16.20 17.99 -0.54
N THR A 318 17.25 18.81 -0.45
CA THR A 318 17.82 19.17 0.86
C THR A 318 16.85 20.06 1.65
N ASN A 319 16.22 21.05 1.01
CA ASN A 319 15.29 22.01 1.60
C ASN A 319 13.96 22.06 0.84
N GLY A 320 12.82 22.13 1.54
CA GLY A 320 11.52 22.37 0.92
C GLY A 320 11.03 21.24 0.01
N GLY A 321 11.09 19.98 0.45
CA GLY A 321 10.97 18.78 -0.40
C GLY A 321 9.85 18.84 -1.44
N GLY A 322 8.63 19.17 -1.00
CA GLY A 322 7.49 19.47 -1.88
C GLY A 322 7.58 20.88 -2.48
N MET A 323 7.68 21.90 -1.63
CA MET A 323 7.78 23.30 -2.05
C MET A 323 8.80 24.10 -1.21
N ASN A 324 9.53 25.01 -1.86
CA ASN A 324 10.36 26.04 -1.20
C ASN A 324 9.92 27.43 -1.65
N ASN A 325 9.72 28.32 -0.69
CA ASN A 325 9.34 29.72 -0.88
C ASN A 325 10.42 30.61 -0.27
N ASP A 326 11.13 31.35 -1.12
CA ASP A 326 12.15 32.34 -0.74
C ASP A 326 11.69 33.73 -1.16
N ASN A 327 11.49 34.62 -0.18
CA ASN A 327 10.92 35.96 -0.39
C ASN A 327 9.61 35.90 -1.23
N SER A 328 8.78 34.89 -0.93
CA SER A 328 7.71 34.39 -1.80
C SER A 328 6.47 34.02 -0.99
N SER A 329 5.32 34.62 -1.29
CA SER A 329 4.08 34.49 -0.51
C SER A 329 2.97 33.84 -1.36
N PRO A 330 3.09 32.53 -1.66
CA PRO A 330 2.08 31.83 -2.44
C PRO A 330 0.72 31.74 -1.71
N THR A 331 -0.34 31.66 -2.51
CA THR A 331 -1.66 31.24 -2.03
C THR A 331 -1.88 29.78 -2.43
N VAL A 332 -2.16 28.93 -1.45
CA VAL A 332 -2.23 27.47 -1.63
C VAL A 332 -3.57 26.98 -1.08
N ALA A 333 -4.47 26.53 -1.97
CA ALA A 333 -5.84 26.15 -1.63
C ALA A 333 -6.15 24.70 -2.05
N ASN A 334 -6.81 23.94 -1.18
CA ASN A 334 -7.23 22.54 -1.42
C ASN A 334 -6.07 21.59 -1.82
N CYS A 335 -4.82 21.92 -1.48
CA CYS A 335 -3.64 21.19 -1.96
C CYS A 335 -3.18 20.10 -0.98
N THR A 336 -2.60 19.03 -1.52
CA THR A 336 -2.01 17.94 -0.73
C THR A 336 -0.49 17.93 -0.89
N PHE A 337 0.22 17.83 0.23
CA PHE A 337 1.65 17.59 0.31
C PHE A 337 1.86 16.25 1.04
N SER A 338 2.14 15.17 0.31
CA SER A 338 2.27 13.82 0.88
C SER A 338 3.65 13.20 0.68
N GLY A 339 4.27 12.66 1.73
CA GLY A 339 5.50 11.87 1.61
C GLY A 339 6.73 12.61 1.06
N ASN A 340 6.72 13.94 1.01
CA ASN A 340 7.84 14.72 0.48
C ASN A 340 9.00 14.76 1.50
N THR A 341 10.24 14.84 1.02
CA THR A 341 11.44 14.67 1.85
C THR A 341 12.42 15.84 1.72
N ALA A 342 12.78 16.46 2.85
CA ALA A 342 13.91 17.39 3.00
C ALA A 342 15.07 16.67 3.73
N THR A 343 16.09 16.20 3.01
CA THR A 343 17.06 15.19 3.50
C THR A 343 17.93 15.64 4.68
N ASN A 344 18.42 16.88 4.66
CA ASN A 344 19.29 17.45 5.70
C ASN A 344 18.87 18.87 6.14
N GLY A 345 17.98 19.51 5.37
CA GLY A 345 17.42 20.82 5.67
C GLY A 345 16.06 20.72 6.36
N GLY A 346 15.12 21.56 5.95
CA GLY A 346 13.80 21.56 6.55
C GLY A 346 12.66 21.94 5.62
N GLY A 347 11.44 21.73 6.10
CA GLY A 347 10.21 21.83 5.31
C GLY A 347 10.09 20.63 4.38
N GLY A 348 9.71 19.46 4.91
CA GLY A 348 9.54 18.26 4.09
C GLY A 348 8.43 18.48 3.07
N GLY A 349 7.24 18.90 3.53
CA GLY A 349 6.14 19.36 2.69
C GLY A 349 6.42 20.74 2.10
N MET A 350 6.60 21.75 2.95
CA MET A 350 6.81 23.14 2.54
C MET A 350 7.87 23.86 3.40
N ARG A 351 8.78 24.60 2.76
CA ARG A 351 9.70 25.53 3.42
C ARG A 351 9.38 26.96 3.04
N ASN A 352 9.35 27.84 4.03
CA ASN A 352 9.11 29.27 3.89
C ASN A 352 10.28 30.05 4.51
N TYR A 353 10.86 30.95 3.74
CA TYR A 353 11.99 31.79 4.13
C TYR A 353 11.68 33.24 3.75
N GLU A 354 11.63 34.13 4.74
CA GLU A 354 11.32 35.57 4.56
C GLU A 354 10.01 35.80 3.79
N SER A 355 8.99 34.97 4.11
CA SER A 355 7.81 34.74 3.28
C SER A 355 6.50 34.85 4.07
N SER A 356 5.38 35.15 3.41
CA SER A 356 4.06 35.26 4.06
C SER A 356 2.97 34.43 3.35
N PRO A 357 3.16 33.11 3.18
CA PRO A 357 2.22 32.24 2.48
C PRO A 357 0.87 32.11 3.20
N THR A 358 -0.16 31.81 2.43
CA THR A 358 -1.50 31.45 2.92
C THR A 358 -1.86 30.04 2.45
N ALA A 359 -2.15 29.14 3.40
CA ALA A 359 -2.55 27.76 3.14
C ALA A 359 -3.98 27.51 3.65
N VAL A 360 -4.89 27.07 2.77
CA VAL A 360 -6.31 26.86 3.07
C VAL A 360 -6.79 25.50 2.57
N ASN A 361 -7.56 24.75 3.39
CA ASN A 361 -8.06 23.42 3.00
C ASN A 361 -6.95 22.42 2.59
N CYS A 362 -5.74 22.56 3.13
CA CYS A 362 -4.59 21.76 2.70
C CYS A 362 -4.28 20.59 3.64
N THR A 363 -3.85 19.47 3.06
CA THR A 363 -3.33 18.31 3.81
C THR A 363 -1.81 18.23 3.69
N PHE A 364 -1.11 18.09 4.82
CA PHE A 364 0.31 17.78 4.89
C PHE A 364 0.47 16.44 5.62
N SER A 365 0.83 15.40 4.88
CA SER A 365 0.82 14.01 5.35
C SER A 365 2.17 13.32 5.14
N GLY A 366 2.69 12.64 6.16
CA GLY A 366 3.85 11.76 6.00
C GLY A 366 5.15 12.41 5.48
N ASN A 367 5.25 13.74 5.49
CA ASN A 367 6.42 14.44 4.98
C ASN A 367 7.58 14.33 5.98
N ASN A 368 8.80 14.16 5.49
CA ASN A 368 9.99 13.91 6.29
C ASN A 368 11.02 15.05 6.14
N ALA A 369 11.62 15.51 7.23
CA ALA A 369 12.62 16.57 7.20
C ALA A 369 13.71 16.42 8.28
N GLY A 370 14.78 17.20 8.19
CA GLY A 370 15.65 17.46 9.35
C GLY A 370 14.91 18.29 10.42
N TYR A 371 14.21 19.34 9.96
CA TYR A 371 13.41 20.25 10.77
C TYR A 371 12.12 20.61 10.05
N GLY A 372 10.96 20.63 10.71
CA GLY A 372 9.71 21.01 10.06
C GLY A 372 9.27 19.96 9.03
N GLY A 373 8.86 18.78 9.50
CA GLY A 373 8.44 17.66 8.63
C GLY A 373 7.34 18.10 7.66
N GLY A 374 6.23 18.60 8.19
CA GLY A 374 5.17 19.24 7.41
C GLY A 374 5.62 20.59 6.86
N MET A 375 5.98 21.52 7.75
CA MET A 375 6.38 22.89 7.39
C MET A 375 7.62 23.40 8.16
N LEU A 376 8.49 24.15 7.49
CA LEU A 376 9.48 25.03 8.11
C LEU A 376 9.18 26.49 7.80
N ASN A 377 9.17 27.34 8.83
CA ASN A 377 8.94 28.79 8.71
C ASN A 377 10.13 29.56 9.31
N TYR A 378 10.93 30.21 8.46
CA TYR A 378 12.07 31.04 8.84
C TYR A 378 11.78 32.50 8.51
N ASN A 379 11.83 33.42 9.49
CA ASN A 379 11.51 34.85 9.31
C ASN A 379 10.19 35.09 8.54
N SER A 380 9.15 34.28 8.81
CA SER A 380 7.96 34.15 7.94
C SER A 380 6.63 34.34 8.70
N ASN A 381 5.63 34.92 8.03
CA ASN A 381 4.29 35.22 8.56
C ASN A 381 3.22 34.32 7.89
N LEU A 382 3.09 33.09 8.36
CA LEU A 382 2.18 32.09 7.78
C LEU A 382 0.73 32.25 8.30
N THR A 383 -0.24 32.18 7.38
CA THR A 383 -1.66 31.94 7.71
C THR A 383 -2.06 30.53 7.27
N VAL A 384 -2.50 29.69 8.20
CA VAL A 384 -3.01 28.34 7.94
C VAL A 384 -4.48 28.28 8.36
N MET A 385 -5.36 27.78 7.50
CA MET A 385 -6.79 27.72 7.79
C MET A 385 -7.46 26.47 7.25
N ASN A 386 -8.23 25.76 8.08
CA ASN A 386 -8.88 24.51 7.66
C ASN A 386 -7.87 23.49 7.08
N CYS A 387 -6.70 23.35 7.68
CA CYS A 387 -5.67 22.41 7.22
C CYS A 387 -5.48 21.24 8.20
N THR A 388 -4.92 20.14 7.70
CA THR A 388 -4.52 19.01 8.54
C THR A 388 -3.05 18.68 8.32
N LEU A 389 -2.23 18.80 9.36
CA LEU A 389 -0.82 18.41 9.37
C LEU A 389 -0.67 17.18 10.28
N SER A 390 -0.51 15.99 9.69
CA SER A 390 -0.45 14.74 10.47
C SER A 390 0.54 13.72 9.90
N GLY A 391 1.08 12.86 10.76
CA GLY A 391 2.04 11.82 10.39
C GLY A 391 3.37 12.34 9.83
N ASN A 392 3.65 13.64 9.91
CA ASN A 392 4.90 14.22 9.42
C ASN A 392 6.03 13.98 10.43
N THR A 393 7.25 13.78 9.93
CA THR A 393 8.43 13.43 10.73
C THR A 393 9.53 14.47 10.57
N ALA A 394 10.10 14.91 11.68
CA ALA A 394 11.38 15.61 11.71
C ALA A 394 12.43 14.74 12.42
N THR A 395 13.66 14.67 11.93
CA THR A 395 14.75 13.98 12.65
C THR A 395 15.16 14.72 13.91
N THR A 396 14.98 16.05 13.91
CA THR A 396 15.37 16.93 15.01
C THR A 396 14.12 17.62 15.58
N LEU A 397 13.67 18.74 15.03
CA LEU A 397 12.66 19.62 15.64
C LEU A 397 11.40 19.80 14.78
N GLY A 398 10.22 19.84 15.38
CA GLY A 398 8.98 20.24 14.71
C GLY A 398 8.53 19.26 13.64
N GLY A 399 7.93 18.12 14.02
CA GLY A 399 7.40 17.15 13.05
C GLY A 399 6.30 17.75 12.16
N GLY A 400 5.29 18.38 12.77
CA GLY A 400 4.27 19.14 12.07
C GLY A 400 4.83 20.45 11.53
N MET A 401 5.25 21.35 12.43
CA MET A 401 5.84 22.65 12.08
C MET A 401 7.10 22.96 12.89
N TYR A 402 8.11 23.53 12.23
CA TYR A 402 9.26 24.19 12.87
C TYR A 402 9.29 25.67 12.52
N ASN A 403 9.20 26.51 13.55
CA ASN A 403 9.09 27.96 13.41
C ASN A 403 10.29 28.65 14.07
N ILE A 404 10.99 29.50 13.31
CA ILE A 404 12.16 30.24 13.77
C ILE A 404 12.22 31.64 13.16
N GLY A 405 12.73 32.62 13.92
CA GLY A 405 12.95 33.99 13.44
C GLY A 405 12.49 35.07 14.42
N ASP A 406 12.77 36.33 14.05
CA ASP A 406 12.66 37.47 14.96
C ASP A 406 11.41 38.35 14.70
N ALA A 407 10.62 38.03 13.66
CA ALA A 407 9.54 38.88 13.16
C ALA A 407 8.29 38.08 12.71
N ASN A 408 8.07 36.90 13.32
CA ASN A 408 7.10 35.92 12.86
C ASN A 408 5.76 36.05 13.61
N ASN A 409 4.69 36.36 12.90
CA ASN A 409 3.32 36.36 13.41
C ASN A 409 2.53 35.25 12.70
N LEU A 410 2.49 34.06 13.30
CA LEU A 410 1.82 32.90 12.72
C LEU A 410 0.38 32.82 13.20
N THR A 411 -0.54 32.53 12.28
CA THR A 411 -1.96 32.35 12.62
C THR A 411 -2.47 31.04 12.05
N LEU A 412 -2.83 30.12 12.94
CA LEU A 412 -3.50 28.87 12.63
C LEU A 412 -4.96 28.98 13.07
N ALA A 413 -5.89 28.67 12.17
CA ALA A 413 -7.30 28.56 12.49
C ALA A 413 -7.95 27.31 11.88
N ASN A 414 -8.95 26.74 12.54
CA ASN A 414 -9.61 25.51 12.09
C ASN A 414 -8.61 24.40 11.69
N THR A 415 -7.45 24.29 12.35
CA THR A 415 -6.33 23.48 11.87
C THR A 415 -6.03 22.35 12.85
N ILE A 416 -5.81 21.15 12.31
CA ILE A 416 -5.38 19.96 13.08
C ILE A 416 -3.86 19.81 12.93
N LEU A 417 -3.17 19.69 14.07
CA LEU A 417 -1.80 19.17 14.13
C LEU A 417 -1.82 17.99 15.11
N TRP A 418 -1.61 16.78 14.58
CA TRP A 418 -1.71 15.56 15.38
C TRP A 418 -0.88 14.43 14.81
N GLY A 419 -0.37 13.55 15.66
CA GLY A 419 0.32 12.33 15.23
C GLY A 419 1.63 12.58 14.45
N ASN A 420 2.20 13.78 14.55
CA ASN A 420 3.51 14.08 14.01
C ASN A 420 4.63 13.61 14.96
N THR A 421 5.86 13.47 14.45
CA THR A 421 7.02 12.96 15.20
C THR A 421 8.24 13.87 15.04
N ALA A 422 9.03 14.01 16.11
CA ALA A 422 10.32 14.70 16.13
C ALA A 422 11.38 13.78 16.75
N GLY A 423 12.64 14.23 16.88
CA GLY A 423 13.74 13.44 17.43
C GLY A 423 13.47 12.91 18.84
N SER A 424 12.73 13.68 19.64
CA SER A 424 12.18 13.30 20.93
C SER A 424 10.83 13.99 21.19
N ALA A 425 10.18 13.68 22.32
CA ALA A 425 8.97 14.38 22.76
C ALA A 425 9.26 15.86 23.14
N ASP A 426 10.46 16.17 23.61
CA ASP A 426 10.88 17.52 23.97
C ASP A 426 11.13 18.43 22.75
N ASP A 427 11.24 17.84 21.56
CA ASP A 427 11.54 18.53 20.30
C ASP A 427 10.29 19.05 19.55
N GLY A 428 9.17 19.19 20.27
CA GLY A 428 7.90 19.72 19.78
C GLY A 428 7.36 18.97 18.55
N PRO A 429 6.99 17.68 18.66
CA PRO A 429 6.49 16.88 17.54
C PRO A 429 5.41 17.53 16.66
N ASP A 430 4.45 18.26 17.21
CA ASP A 430 3.43 18.96 16.42
C ASP A 430 3.89 20.39 16.07
N ILE A 431 4.39 21.16 17.04
CA ILE A 431 4.96 22.50 16.82
C ILE A 431 6.22 22.69 17.66
N PHE A 432 7.36 22.97 17.02
CA PHE A 432 8.51 23.53 17.70
C PHE A 432 8.68 25.02 17.34
N GLN A 433 8.89 25.83 18.36
CA GLN A 433 8.79 27.28 18.29
C GLN A 433 9.99 27.97 18.97
N ASN A 434 10.80 28.67 18.18
CA ASN A 434 11.97 29.43 18.65
C ASN A 434 11.98 30.85 18.07
N PHE A 435 11.49 31.82 18.84
CA PHE A 435 11.48 33.22 18.43
C PHE A 435 12.36 34.09 19.33
N LEU A 436 12.84 35.20 18.77
CA LEU A 436 13.31 36.35 19.55
C LEU A 436 12.29 37.50 19.40
N ASN A 437 12.29 38.44 20.35
CA ASN A 437 11.63 39.75 20.25
C ASN A 437 10.11 39.77 19.92
N ASN A 438 9.25 39.40 20.88
CA ASN A 438 7.79 39.64 20.88
C ASN A 438 6.96 38.98 19.75
N ALA A 439 7.53 38.09 18.95
CA ALA A 439 6.80 37.34 17.92
C ALA A 439 5.68 36.45 18.51
N GLU A 440 4.59 36.30 17.76
CA GLU A 440 3.36 35.63 18.22
C GLU A 440 2.99 34.38 17.41
N LEU A 441 2.48 33.36 18.11
CA LEU A 441 1.72 32.25 17.52
C LEU A 441 0.28 32.33 17.99
N THR A 442 -0.67 32.39 17.05
CA THR A 442 -2.11 32.33 17.35
C THR A 442 -2.67 30.97 16.92
N LEU A 443 -3.34 30.29 17.85
CA LEU A 443 -4.07 29.03 17.67
C LEU A 443 -5.56 29.29 17.95
N ASN A 444 -6.41 29.18 16.92
CA ASN A 444 -7.82 29.56 17.00
C ASN A 444 -8.74 28.45 16.44
N HIS A 445 -9.47 27.72 17.29
CA HIS A 445 -10.22 26.51 16.89
C HIS A 445 -9.28 25.46 16.27
N CYS A 446 -8.29 25.00 17.05
CA CYS A 446 -7.27 24.04 16.59
C CYS A 446 -7.31 22.76 17.43
N VAL A 447 -7.05 21.61 16.80
CA VAL A 447 -6.75 20.37 17.54
C VAL A 447 -5.24 20.18 17.56
N VAL A 448 -4.63 20.27 18.75
CA VAL A 448 -3.19 20.11 18.99
C VAL A 448 -2.94 19.94 20.51
N ASP A 449 -2.10 18.99 20.88
CA ASP A 449 -1.67 18.78 22.27
C ASP A 449 -0.51 19.74 22.62
N VAL A 450 -0.88 20.95 23.02
CA VAL A 450 0.06 22.05 23.28
C VAL A 450 1.04 21.72 24.41
N ASP A 451 0.62 20.95 25.41
CA ASP A 451 1.42 20.69 26.61
C ASP A 451 2.44 19.54 26.41
N ASN A 452 2.10 18.51 25.61
CA ASN A 452 2.96 17.33 25.44
C ASN A 452 3.55 17.17 24.02
N LYS A 453 3.08 17.93 23.02
CA LYS A 453 3.52 17.84 21.62
C LYS A 453 4.04 19.16 21.04
N CYS A 454 3.89 20.28 21.74
CA CYS A 454 4.51 21.54 21.34
C CYS A 454 5.70 21.90 22.24
N LYS A 455 6.67 22.63 21.68
CA LYS A 455 7.82 23.16 22.42
C LYS A 455 8.01 24.63 22.11
N PHE A 456 8.02 25.45 23.16
CA PHE A 456 8.19 26.90 23.08
C PHE A 456 9.48 27.29 23.83
N ILE A 457 10.47 27.82 23.11
CA ILE A 457 11.71 28.32 23.70
C ILE A 457 11.86 29.83 23.45
N ASN A 458 12.59 30.51 24.33
CA ASN A 458 12.74 31.97 24.37
C ASN A 458 11.43 32.75 24.64
N SER A 459 10.48 32.12 25.32
CA SER A 459 9.24 32.74 25.85
C SER A 459 8.39 33.48 24.79
N PRO A 460 7.98 32.82 23.69
CA PRO A 460 7.11 33.42 22.69
C PRO A 460 5.69 33.65 23.23
N THR A 461 4.97 34.61 22.67
CA THR A 461 3.54 34.79 22.97
C THR A 461 2.72 33.75 22.21
N VAL A 462 2.00 32.88 22.93
CA VAL A 462 1.12 31.86 22.34
C VAL A 462 -0.33 32.17 22.70
N ASN A 463 -1.05 32.78 21.75
CA ASN A 463 -2.46 33.16 21.89
C ASN A 463 -3.34 31.96 21.55
N GLN A 464 -4.04 31.40 22.54
CA GLN A 464 -4.88 30.21 22.38
C GLN A 464 -6.36 30.56 22.51
N THR A 465 -7.20 30.08 21.60
CA THR A 465 -8.66 30.23 21.64
C THR A 465 -9.29 28.95 21.10
N ASN A 466 -10.12 28.27 21.90
CA ASN A 466 -10.76 27.00 21.56
C ASN A 466 -9.75 25.97 21.01
N VAL A 467 -8.73 25.65 21.81
CA VAL A 467 -7.72 24.63 21.46
C VAL A 467 -8.07 23.31 22.15
N PHE A 468 -8.03 22.21 21.39
CA PHE A 468 -8.42 20.87 21.84
C PHE A 468 -7.19 19.95 21.86
N ALA A 469 -6.87 19.38 23.02
CA ALA A 469 -5.75 18.45 23.21
C ALA A 469 -6.18 16.97 23.19
N THR A 470 -7.36 16.66 22.63
CA THR A 470 -7.92 15.30 22.55
C THR A 470 -7.88 14.78 21.12
N ASP A 471 -7.73 13.45 20.99
CA ASP A 471 -7.51 12.77 19.71
C ASP A 471 -8.58 13.11 18.65
N PRO A 472 -8.21 13.70 17.50
CA PRO A 472 -9.10 13.93 16.37
C PRO A 472 -9.46 12.66 15.60
N LYS A 473 -8.99 11.47 16.01
CA LYS A 473 -9.34 10.16 15.44
C LYS A 473 -9.25 10.14 13.92
N LEU A 474 -8.10 10.55 13.40
CA LEU A 474 -7.90 10.74 11.96
C LEU A 474 -7.96 9.41 11.21
N ILE A 475 -8.71 9.39 10.11
CA ILE A 475 -8.78 8.27 9.17
C ILE A 475 -7.91 8.61 7.97
N LEU A 476 -6.91 7.79 7.67
CA LEU A 476 -5.98 8.00 6.56
C LEU A 476 -6.66 7.63 5.23
N LEU A 477 -6.89 8.59 4.33
CA LEU A 477 -7.59 8.35 3.06
C LEU A 477 -6.70 8.69 1.85
N GLY A 478 -6.60 7.76 0.90
CA GLY A 478 -5.91 7.96 -0.37
C GLY A 478 -6.73 8.74 -1.39
N THR A 479 -6.18 8.97 -2.58
CA THR A 479 -6.82 9.74 -3.68
C THR A 479 -8.18 9.18 -4.10
N ASN A 480 -8.37 7.86 -4.02
CA ASN A 480 -9.63 7.18 -4.34
C ASN A 480 -10.66 7.22 -3.18
N GLY A 481 -10.37 7.91 -2.06
CA GLY A 481 -11.20 7.92 -0.86
C GLY A 481 -11.13 6.64 0.00
N ASN A 482 -10.42 5.61 -0.45
CA ASN A 482 -10.18 4.39 0.32
C ASN A 482 -9.16 4.63 1.45
N THR A 483 -9.25 3.81 2.50
CA THR A 483 -8.27 3.85 3.61
C THR A 483 -6.88 3.42 3.16
N VAL A 484 -5.84 4.06 3.72
CA VAL A 484 -4.43 3.72 3.51
C VAL A 484 -3.71 3.61 4.87
N THR A 485 -2.64 2.82 4.94
CA THR A 485 -1.89 2.61 6.20
C THR A 485 -0.63 3.45 6.32
N ASP A 486 -0.14 4.01 5.21
CA ASP A 486 1.10 4.79 5.14
C ASP A 486 0.77 6.29 5.02
N PRO A 487 1.15 7.14 6.00
CA PRO A 487 1.02 8.59 5.93
C PRO A 487 1.57 9.23 4.65
N ALA A 488 2.62 8.69 4.04
CA ALA A 488 3.21 9.23 2.82
C ALA A 488 2.27 9.13 1.59
N ASN A 489 1.29 8.23 1.64
CA ASN A 489 0.30 7.95 0.59
C ASN A 489 -1.09 8.55 0.88
N VAL A 490 -1.24 9.33 1.97
CA VAL A 490 -2.50 9.99 2.33
C VAL A 490 -2.74 11.19 1.44
N TYR A 491 -3.91 11.23 0.81
CA TYR A 491 -4.40 12.40 0.09
C TYR A 491 -5.08 13.41 1.03
N ILE A 492 -5.89 12.91 1.96
CA ILE A 492 -6.64 13.69 2.96
C ILE A 492 -6.87 12.84 4.22
N TYR A 493 -6.96 13.49 5.38
CA TYR A 493 -7.41 12.84 6.61
C TYR A 493 -8.91 13.02 6.82
N GLY A 494 -9.65 11.91 6.90
CA GLY A 494 -11.03 11.88 7.39
C GLY A 494 -11.10 11.98 8.92
N LEU A 495 -12.30 12.16 9.47
CA LEU A 495 -12.56 12.18 10.92
C LEU A 495 -13.36 10.95 11.37
N GLY A 496 -12.96 10.33 12.47
CA GLY A 496 -13.64 9.19 13.08
C GLY A 496 -14.74 9.57 14.08
N ASN A 497 -15.56 8.59 14.47
CA ASN A 497 -16.66 8.77 15.41
C ASN A 497 -16.20 9.31 16.77
N GLY A 498 -16.81 10.42 17.21
CA GLY A 498 -16.42 11.10 18.45
C GLY A 498 -15.01 11.71 18.41
N SER A 499 -14.58 12.17 17.24
CA SER A 499 -13.41 13.03 17.07
C SER A 499 -13.61 14.42 17.70
N SER A 500 -12.55 14.99 18.26
CA SER A 500 -12.51 16.34 18.82
C SER A 500 -12.68 17.47 17.80
N ALA A 501 -12.51 17.17 16.51
CA ALA A 501 -12.63 18.14 15.42
C ALA A 501 -14.08 18.34 14.94
N LEU A 502 -14.99 17.40 15.25
CA LEU A 502 -16.35 17.39 14.71
C LEU A 502 -17.20 18.55 15.25
N ASN A 503 -17.75 19.36 14.34
CA ASN A 503 -18.58 20.54 14.61
C ASN A 503 -17.90 21.61 15.51
N ALA A 504 -16.58 21.54 15.67
CA ALA A 504 -15.82 22.32 16.64
C ALA A 504 -15.08 23.54 16.04
N GLY A 505 -15.20 23.75 14.73
CA GLY A 505 -14.53 24.82 13.99
C GLY A 505 -15.27 26.15 14.00
N LEU A 506 -14.51 27.22 13.73
CA LEU A 506 -15.01 28.55 13.45
C LEU A 506 -15.90 28.51 12.20
N GLY A 507 -17.14 29.02 12.32
CA GLY A 507 -18.16 28.92 11.29
C GLY A 507 -17.97 29.84 10.07
N LEU A 508 -18.77 29.61 9.02
CA LEU A 508 -18.79 30.40 7.79
C LEU A 508 -19.00 31.90 8.04
N GLY A 509 -18.46 32.73 7.13
CA GLY A 509 -18.54 34.19 7.20
C GLY A 509 -17.53 34.85 8.15
N ASN A 510 -16.90 34.08 9.05
CA ASN A 510 -15.74 34.56 9.80
C ASN A 510 -14.50 34.65 8.90
N ALA A 511 -13.62 35.60 9.22
CA ALA A 511 -12.33 35.77 8.57
C ALA A 511 -11.18 35.80 9.58
N VAL A 512 -10.07 35.16 9.23
CA VAL A 512 -8.83 35.14 10.00
C VAL A 512 -7.75 35.78 9.14
N LYS A 513 -7.17 36.90 9.61
CA LYS A 513 -6.23 37.73 8.82
C LYS A 513 -6.73 38.13 7.41
N GLY A 514 -8.05 38.21 7.22
CA GLY A 514 -8.69 38.52 5.94
C GLY A 514 -9.02 37.31 5.06
N VAL A 515 -8.62 36.10 5.46
CA VAL A 515 -8.95 34.84 4.77
C VAL A 515 -10.24 34.26 5.38
N TYR A 516 -11.24 33.96 4.55
CA TYR A 516 -12.56 33.48 4.98
C TYR A 516 -12.66 31.95 5.03
N ILE A 517 -13.38 31.41 6.02
CA ILE A 517 -13.69 29.97 6.08
C ILE A 517 -14.38 29.54 4.76
N PRO A 518 -13.82 28.59 3.98
CA PRO A 518 -14.42 28.17 2.71
C PRO A 518 -15.74 27.43 2.92
N ASP A 519 -16.69 27.62 2.01
CA ASP A 519 -18.00 26.93 2.00
C ASP A 519 -17.89 25.43 1.71
N LYS A 520 -16.72 24.94 1.29
CA LYS A 520 -16.44 23.53 1.01
C LYS A 520 -15.11 23.07 1.61
N ASP A 521 -15.02 21.78 1.91
CA ASP A 521 -13.78 21.11 2.30
C ASP A 521 -12.86 20.82 1.09
N GLN A 522 -11.71 20.19 1.33
CA GLN A 522 -10.74 19.84 0.29
C GLN A 522 -11.31 18.88 -0.78
N ARG A 523 -12.35 18.09 -0.47
CA ARG A 523 -13.03 17.18 -1.43
C ARG A 523 -14.25 17.82 -2.10
N GLY A 524 -14.60 19.06 -1.77
CA GLY A 524 -15.80 19.73 -2.26
C GLY A 524 -17.07 19.45 -1.45
N THR A 525 -16.98 18.75 -0.32
CA THR A 525 -18.09 18.56 0.65
C THR A 525 -18.51 19.92 1.18
N THR A 526 -19.79 20.26 1.15
CA THR A 526 -20.28 21.57 1.61
C THR A 526 -20.27 21.66 3.15
N ARG A 527 -19.84 22.78 3.70
CA ARG A 527 -19.80 23.02 5.14
C ARG A 527 -21.01 23.85 5.62
N PRO A 528 -21.53 23.64 6.84
CA PRO A 528 -21.34 22.45 7.66
C PRO A 528 -22.19 21.27 7.17
N GLN A 529 -21.79 20.03 7.47
CA GLN A 529 -22.63 18.84 7.33
C GLN A 529 -23.33 18.44 8.64
N GLY A 530 -22.85 18.93 9.79
CA GLY A 530 -23.49 18.78 11.09
C GLY A 530 -24.02 20.10 11.67
N THR A 531 -23.90 20.27 12.98
CA THR A 531 -24.29 21.49 13.72
C THR A 531 -23.28 22.63 13.62
N GLY A 532 -22.06 22.36 13.18
CA GLY A 532 -20.96 23.32 13.03
C GLY A 532 -19.95 22.88 11.98
N VAL A 533 -19.01 23.76 11.64
CA VAL A 533 -17.91 23.45 10.72
C VAL A 533 -16.93 22.51 11.41
N ASP A 534 -16.37 21.53 10.69
CA ASP A 534 -15.30 20.69 11.24
C ASP A 534 -13.94 21.40 11.22
N ILE A 535 -13.11 21.09 12.22
CA ILE A 535 -11.70 21.49 12.24
C ILE A 535 -10.94 20.61 11.23
N GLY A 536 -10.08 21.22 10.42
CA GLY A 536 -9.21 20.55 9.45
C GLY A 536 -9.67 20.70 7.99
N ALA A 537 -9.00 19.93 7.12
CA ALA A 537 -9.20 19.95 5.66
C ALA A 537 -10.43 19.19 5.17
N PHE A 538 -11.08 18.42 6.04
CA PHE A 538 -12.20 17.53 5.74
C PHE A 538 -13.46 17.91 6.53
N GLU A 539 -14.64 17.74 5.92
CA GLU A 539 -15.94 17.89 6.56
C GLU A 539 -16.68 16.54 6.57
N ALA A 540 -16.98 16.04 7.77
CA ALA A 540 -17.61 14.76 8.01
C ALA A 540 -19.10 14.78 7.68
N VAL A 541 -19.50 13.91 6.75
CA VAL A 541 -20.93 13.62 6.51
C VAL A 541 -21.43 12.71 7.63
N PHE A 542 -22.57 13.06 8.24
CA PHE A 542 -23.21 12.27 9.29
C PHE A 542 -24.34 11.40 8.75
N CYS A 543 -24.58 10.28 9.40
CA CYS A 543 -25.72 9.38 9.16
C CYS A 543 -26.33 8.93 10.49
N THR A 544 -27.62 8.58 10.46
CA THR A 544 -28.36 8.13 11.64
C THR A 544 -28.41 6.61 11.70
N VAL A 545 -28.03 6.04 12.85
CA VAL A 545 -28.21 4.62 13.17
C VAL A 545 -29.45 4.50 14.06
N THR A 546 -30.51 3.87 13.58
CA THR A 546 -31.74 3.64 14.35
C THR A 546 -31.85 2.18 14.77
N TYR A 547 -32.39 1.92 15.95
CA TYR A 547 -32.49 0.57 16.51
C TYR A 547 -33.93 0.08 16.48
N ASP A 548 -34.16 -1.09 15.89
CA ASP A 548 -35.45 -1.78 15.85
C ASP A 548 -35.42 -2.97 16.82
N ASN A 549 -36.45 -3.07 17.66
CA ASN A 549 -36.53 -4.09 18.71
C ASN A 549 -36.95 -5.48 18.19
N ASN A 550 -37.44 -5.59 16.94
CA ASN A 550 -37.69 -6.83 16.22
C ASN A 550 -38.42 -7.90 17.06
N ASP A 551 -39.67 -7.62 17.42
CA ASP A 551 -40.53 -8.36 18.39
C ASP A 551 -40.14 -8.24 19.87
N GLY A 552 -39.06 -7.52 20.21
CA GLY A 552 -38.70 -7.15 21.57
C GLY A 552 -39.61 -6.05 22.15
N VAL A 553 -39.23 -5.51 23.33
CA VAL A 553 -39.99 -4.43 23.99
C VAL A 553 -39.07 -3.31 24.47
N GLY A 554 -39.51 -2.07 24.32
CA GLY A 554 -38.79 -0.85 24.68
C GLY A 554 -38.22 -0.13 23.47
N ASP A 555 -37.62 1.03 23.73
CA ASP A 555 -37.05 1.95 22.76
C ASP A 555 -35.56 2.18 23.04
N MET A 556 -34.78 2.43 21.98
CA MET A 556 -33.38 2.88 22.06
C MET A 556 -33.26 4.20 21.28
N ALA A 557 -32.50 5.14 21.82
CA ALA A 557 -32.22 6.40 21.12
C ALA A 557 -31.42 6.10 19.84
N ALA A 558 -31.71 6.85 18.77
CA ALA A 558 -30.91 6.78 17.56
C ALA A 558 -29.55 7.44 17.77
N ASP A 559 -28.50 6.83 17.25
CA ASP A 559 -27.14 7.38 17.28
C ASP A 559 -26.82 8.13 15.99
N THR A 560 -25.87 9.05 16.09
CA THR A 560 -25.28 9.75 14.94
C THR A 560 -23.88 9.19 14.71
N ALA A 561 -23.66 8.64 13.52
CA ALA A 561 -22.38 8.10 13.08
C ALA A 561 -21.79 8.94 11.93
N VAL A 562 -20.47 9.11 11.90
CA VAL A 562 -19.76 9.64 10.72
C VAL A 562 -19.77 8.60 9.61
N ALA A 563 -20.28 8.97 8.44
CA ALA A 563 -20.38 8.11 7.28
C ALA A 563 -18.98 7.72 6.76
N GLY A 564 -18.74 6.43 6.58
CA GLY A 564 -17.44 5.88 6.20
C GLY A 564 -16.46 5.67 7.35
N ALA A 565 -16.81 6.04 8.58
CA ALA A 565 -16.02 5.74 9.78
C ALA A 565 -16.53 4.46 10.49
N GLU A 566 -15.63 3.77 11.19
CA GLU A 566 -16.01 2.68 12.09
C GLU A 566 -16.83 3.22 13.28
N PHE A 567 -17.98 2.60 13.53
CA PHE A 567 -18.90 2.89 14.62
C PHE A 567 -19.09 1.64 15.49
N GLU A 568 -18.83 1.74 16.79
CA GLU A 568 -19.06 0.64 17.74
C GLU A 568 -20.55 0.52 18.06
N LEU A 569 -21.17 -0.63 17.75
CA LEU A 569 -22.59 -0.84 18.02
C LEU A 569 -22.85 -1.05 19.53
N PRO A 570 -23.82 -0.35 20.13
CA PRO A 570 -24.06 -0.39 21.56
C PRO A 570 -24.60 -1.74 22.03
N THR A 571 -24.57 -1.94 23.34
CA THR A 571 -25.29 -3.03 24.00
C THR A 571 -26.79 -2.85 23.81
N CYS A 572 -27.48 -3.93 23.41
CA CYS A 572 -28.93 -3.94 23.30
C CYS A 572 -29.58 -3.77 24.68
N THR A 573 -30.36 -2.70 24.86
CA THR A 573 -31.11 -2.43 26.10
C THR A 573 -32.59 -2.82 25.99
N PHE A 574 -33.07 -3.22 24.81
CA PHE A 574 -34.41 -3.76 24.63
C PHE A 574 -34.64 -4.99 25.53
N THR A 575 -35.86 -5.12 26.05
CA THR A 575 -36.29 -6.32 26.76
C THR A 575 -36.52 -7.45 25.74
N PRO A 576 -35.87 -8.62 25.90
CA PRO A 576 -36.05 -9.74 24.97
C PRO A 576 -37.50 -10.27 24.94
N PRO A 577 -37.95 -10.84 23.80
CA PRO A 577 -39.16 -11.65 23.76
C PRO A 577 -39.08 -12.82 24.76
N THR A 578 -40.23 -13.25 25.29
CA THR A 578 -40.29 -14.30 26.32
C THR A 578 -39.52 -15.56 25.92
N GLY A 579 -38.55 -15.96 26.77
CA GLY A 579 -37.72 -17.15 26.56
C GLY A 579 -36.54 -16.97 25.60
N LYS A 580 -36.28 -15.76 25.10
CA LYS A 580 -35.12 -15.43 24.26
C LYS A 580 -34.11 -14.53 25.00
N GLN A 581 -32.92 -14.39 24.43
CA GLN A 581 -31.89 -13.41 24.77
C GLN A 581 -31.40 -12.69 23.51
N PHE A 582 -30.80 -11.51 23.66
CA PHE A 582 -30.09 -10.85 22.56
C PHE A 582 -28.90 -11.69 22.10
N ILE A 583 -28.67 -11.76 20.80
CA ILE A 583 -27.55 -12.46 20.18
C ILE A 583 -26.62 -11.47 19.47
N THR A 584 -27.17 -10.66 18.56
CA THR A 584 -26.40 -9.82 17.64
C THR A 584 -27.31 -8.76 16.98
N TRP A 585 -26.74 -7.76 16.32
CA TRP A 585 -27.47 -6.78 15.50
C TRP A 585 -27.46 -7.21 14.03
N ALA A 586 -28.61 -7.26 13.36
CA ALA A 586 -28.67 -7.42 11.90
C ALA A 586 -28.74 -6.06 11.21
N ILE A 587 -27.89 -5.85 10.20
CA ILE A 587 -27.74 -4.53 9.56
C ILE A 587 -28.71 -4.35 8.39
N GLY A 588 -29.50 -3.27 8.40
CA GLY A 588 -30.39 -2.85 7.32
C GLY A 588 -31.73 -3.59 7.23
N SER A 589 -31.80 -4.84 7.70
CA SER A 589 -33.06 -5.60 7.82
C SER A 589 -32.93 -6.72 8.86
N ALA A 590 -34.06 -7.14 9.47
CA ALA A 590 -34.10 -8.25 10.42
C ALA A 590 -33.64 -9.61 9.83
N GLY A 591 -33.74 -9.78 8.50
CA GLY A 591 -33.29 -10.97 7.77
C GLY A 591 -31.89 -10.85 7.17
N SER A 592 -31.12 -9.82 7.53
CA SER A 592 -29.79 -9.57 6.95
C SER A 592 -28.78 -10.65 7.31
N ALA A 593 -28.03 -11.12 6.31
CA ALA A 593 -26.87 -11.99 6.53
C ALA A 593 -25.68 -11.25 7.17
N THR A 594 -25.68 -9.91 7.13
CA THR A 594 -24.68 -9.08 7.81
C THR A 594 -25.13 -8.84 9.24
N THR A 595 -24.56 -9.60 10.17
CA THR A 595 -24.77 -9.44 11.62
C THR A 595 -23.50 -8.98 12.33
N VAL A 596 -23.64 -8.06 13.28
CA VAL A 596 -22.53 -7.48 14.05
C VAL A 596 -22.87 -7.53 15.54
N ASN A 597 -21.95 -8.05 16.34
CA ASN A 597 -22.17 -8.17 17.78
C ASN A 597 -22.09 -6.79 18.47
N ALA A 598 -22.80 -6.62 19.58
CA ALA A 598 -22.63 -5.44 20.43
C ALA A 598 -21.17 -5.32 20.91
N GLY A 599 -20.65 -4.10 20.95
CA GLY A 599 -19.23 -3.81 21.21
C GLY A 599 -18.29 -4.11 20.03
N SER A 600 -18.81 -4.50 18.87
CA SER A 600 -18.03 -4.63 17.63
C SER A 600 -18.29 -3.43 16.71
N THR A 601 -17.31 -3.09 15.85
CA THR A 601 -17.43 -1.97 14.92
C THR A 601 -18.11 -2.36 13.60
N TYR A 602 -18.80 -1.39 13.00
CA TYR A 602 -19.34 -1.45 11.65
C TYR A 602 -19.24 -0.08 10.96
N THR A 603 -19.07 -0.06 9.64
CA THR A 603 -18.96 1.18 8.85
C THR A 603 -20.26 1.48 8.13
N PHE A 604 -21.01 2.47 8.63
CA PHE A 604 -22.23 2.96 7.97
C PHE A 604 -21.89 3.99 6.89
N THR A 605 -22.62 3.97 5.77
CA THR A 605 -22.45 4.94 4.66
C THR A 605 -23.70 5.76 4.37
N ALA A 606 -24.82 5.42 5.03
CA ALA A 606 -26.11 6.08 4.92
C ALA A 606 -26.95 5.78 6.18
N ASN A 607 -28.05 6.51 6.36
CA ASN A 607 -29.00 6.27 7.44
C ASN A 607 -29.48 4.81 7.41
N THR A 608 -29.32 4.08 8.53
CA THR A 608 -29.48 2.63 8.57
C THR A 608 -30.22 2.21 9.84
N THR A 609 -31.23 1.36 9.68
CA THR A 609 -31.85 0.66 10.80
C THR A 609 -31.11 -0.63 11.08
N VAL A 610 -30.75 -0.89 12.34
CA VAL A 610 -30.23 -2.17 12.81
C VAL A 610 -31.27 -2.87 13.69
N TYR A 611 -31.37 -4.18 13.55
CA TYR A 611 -32.46 -4.99 14.12
C TYR A 611 -31.92 -5.94 15.18
N ALA A 612 -32.54 -5.99 16.35
CA ALA A 612 -32.14 -6.89 17.42
C ALA A 612 -32.42 -8.36 17.03
N ILE A 613 -31.41 -9.23 17.04
CA ILE A 613 -31.60 -10.66 16.77
C ILE A 613 -31.71 -11.44 18.06
N TRP A 614 -32.85 -12.11 18.22
CA TRP A 614 -33.24 -12.84 19.42
C TRP A 614 -33.11 -14.35 19.26
N GLY A 615 -32.34 -14.99 20.14
CA GLY A 615 -32.16 -16.45 20.17
C GLY A 615 -32.56 -17.06 21.51
N ILE A 616 -32.96 -18.33 21.49
CA ILE A 616 -33.23 -19.10 22.71
C ILE A 616 -31.87 -19.46 23.35
N PRO A 617 -31.61 -19.06 24.62
CA PRO A 617 -30.34 -19.29 25.31
C PRO A 617 -30.11 -20.77 25.59
N VAL A 618 -28.84 -21.15 25.68
CA VAL A 618 -28.44 -22.44 26.25
C VAL A 618 -28.55 -22.38 27.78
N THR A 619 -29.31 -23.30 28.37
CA THR A 619 -29.48 -23.41 29.83
C THR A 619 -28.49 -24.40 30.44
N GLY A 620 -28.03 -25.40 29.69
CA GLY A 620 -27.02 -26.37 30.11
C GLY A 620 -26.47 -27.24 28.97
N VAL A 621 -25.39 -27.95 29.28
CA VAL A 621 -24.85 -29.06 28.47
C VAL A 621 -24.62 -30.25 29.38
N SER A 622 -24.80 -31.47 28.86
CA SER A 622 -24.52 -32.71 29.57
C SER A 622 -23.85 -33.72 28.65
N LEU A 623 -23.01 -34.58 29.20
CA LEU A 623 -22.48 -35.76 28.50
C LEU A 623 -23.35 -36.98 28.79
N ASP A 624 -23.35 -37.95 27.87
CA ASP A 624 -23.94 -39.28 28.06
C ASP A 624 -23.19 -40.12 29.10
N LYS A 625 -21.90 -39.86 29.30
CA LYS A 625 -21.02 -40.54 30.28
C LYS A 625 -20.30 -39.53 31.16
N SER A 626 -20.25 -39.79 32.46
CA SER A 626 -19.47 -39.00 33.44
C SER A 626 -18.08 -39.58 33.73
N SER A 627 -17.84 -40.83 33.33
CA SER A 627 -16.55 -41.49 33.41
C SER A 627 -16.49 -42.66 32.43
N ILE A 628 -15.32 -42.90 31.84
CA ILE A 628 -15.04 -44.06 31.00
C ILE A 628 -13.72 -44.71 31.42
N THR A 629 -13.63 -46.02 31.23
CA THR A 629 -12.40 -46.80 31.47
C THR A 629 -12.03 -47.53 30.20
N LEU A 630 -10.83 -47.27 29.68
CA LEU A 630 -10.32 -47.79 28.41
C LEU A 630 -8.99 -48.50 28.64
N ASN A 631 -8.65 -49.48 27.79
CA ASN A 631 -7.27 -49.93 27.72
C ASN A 631 -6.47 -48.96 26.83
N GLU A 632 -5.17 -48.87 27.04
CA GLU A 632 -4.24 -48.17 26.15
C GLU A 632 -4.41 -48.64 24.70
N GLY A 633 -4.72 -47.70 23.79
CA GLY A 633 -5.05 -47.95 22.37
C GLY A 633 -6.55 -48.09 22.06
N ASP A 634 -7.44 -48.23 23.06
CA ASP A 634 -8.89 -48.24 22.83
C ASP A 634 -9.44 -46.81 22.58
N THR A 635 -10.66 -46.74 22.01
CA THR A 635 -11.41 -45.49 21.78
C THR A 635 -12.84 -45.63 22.29
N ASP A 636 -13.46 -44.51 22.68
CA ASP A 636 -14.89 -44.43 22.97
C ASP A 636 -15.42 -43.00 22.72
N THR A 637 -16.68 -42.87 22.29
CA THR A 637 -17.27 -41.57 21.92
C THR A 637 -18.10 -41.00 23.07
N LEU A 638 -17.92 -39.71 23.36
CA LEU A 638 -18.77 -38.94 24.26
C LEU A 638 -19.78 -38.12 23.44
N THR A 639 -21.07 -38.19 23.80
CA THR A 639 -22.14 -37.45 23.14
C THR A 639 -22.59 -36.28 24.00
N ALA A 640 -22.37 -35.06 23.50
CA ALA A 640 -22.85 -33.85 24.17
C ALA A 640 -24.31 -33.52 23.83
N THR A 641 -25.14 -33.31 24.85
CA THR A 641 -26.52 -32.85 24.72
C THR A 641 -26.65 -31.43 25.26
N VAL A 642 -26.93 -30.47 24.37
CA VAL A 642 -27.21 -29.07 24.73
C VAL A 642 -28.71 -28.88 25.00
N LYS A 643 -29.04 -28.19 26.10
CA LYS A 643 -30.43 -27.88 26.50
C LYS A 643 -30.72 -26.37 26.51
N PRO A 644 -31.96 -25.94 26.20
CA PRO A 644 -33.05 -26.75 25.64
C PRO A 644 -32.72 -27.23 24.22
N ASP A 645 -33.41 -28.28 23.74
CA ASP A 645 -33.19 -28.79 22.37
C ASP A 645 -33.60 -27.76 21.29
N THR A 646 -34.34 -26.73 21.67
CA THR A 646 -34.74 -25.57 20.87
C THR A 646 -33.77 -24.38 21.00
N ALA A 647 -32.63 -24.51 21.70
CA ALA A 647 -31.63 -23.44 21.78
C ALA A 647 -31.15 -23.04 20.38
N THR A 648 -30.98 -21.74 20.15
CA THR A 648 -30.69 -21.20 18.80
C THR A 648 -29.28 -21.52 18.34
N ASN A 649 -28.31 -21.60 19.26
CA ASN A 649 -27.00 -22.16 19.00
C ASN A 649 -26.78 -23.39 19.90
N ARG A 650 -26.42 -24.52 19.28
CA ARG A 650 -26.19 -25.81 19.93
C ARG A 650 -24.79 -26.37 19.67
N THR A 651 -23.87 -25.59 19.10
CA THR A 651 -22.48 -26.02 18.90
C THR A 651 -21.74 -26.05 20.24
N VAL A 652 -20.73 -26.93 20.28
CA VAL A 652 -19.88 -27.18 21.44
C VAL A 652 -18.42 -27.29 21.00
N THR A 653 -17.50 -27.12 21.94
CA THR A 653 -16.06 -27.37 21.78
C THR A 653 -15.59 -28.37 22.83
N TRP A 654 -14.58 -29.17 22.48
CA TRP A 654 -14.02 -30.22 23.34
C TRP A 654 -12.58 -29.90 23.74
N SER A 655 -12.16 -30.38 24.91
CA SER A 655 -10.77 -30.34 25.37
C SER A 655 -10.44 -31.50 26.32
N SER A 656 -9.17 -31.83 26.44
CA SER A 656 -8.62 -32.72 27.46
C SER A 656 -7.67 -31.94 28.37
N ASP A 657 -7.69 -32.23 29.68
CA ASP A 657 -6.69 -31.67 30.62
C ASP A 657 -5.30 -32.30 30.45
N LYS A 658 -5.23 -33.51 29.87
CA LYS A 658 -4.02 -34.32 29.63
C LYS A 658 -4.16 -35.13 28.33
N PRO A 659 -4.01 -34.48 27.16
CA PRO A 659 -4.11 -35.13 25.86
C PRO A 659 -3.19 -36.34 25.70
N GLU A 660 -2.06 -36.38 26.42
CA GLU A 660 -1.08 -37.47 26.42
C GLU A 660 -1.50 -38.73 27.19
N ILE A 661 -2.58 -38.64 27.99
CA ILE A 661 -3.22 -39.79 28.65
C ILE A 661 -4.49 -40.15 27.90
N ALA A 662 -5.34 -39.17 27.60
CA ALA A 662 -6.46 -39.36 26.67
C ALA A 662 -6.73 -38.09 25.86
N SER A 663 -6.74 -38.23 24.53
CA SER A 663 -7.05 -37.17 23.59
C SER A 663 -8.54 -37.15 23.25
N VAL A 664 -9.06 -36.02 22.73
CA VAL A 664 -10.44 -35.92 22.22
C VAL A 664 -10.46 -35.09 20.94
N ASP A 665 -11.29 -35.46 19.98
CA ASP A 665 -11.50 -34.71 18.73
C ASP A 665 -12.71 -33.75 18.79
N ASN A 666 -13.03 -33.12 17.66
CA ASN A 666 -14.13 -32.15 17.57
C ASN A 666 -15.53 -32.80 17.62
N ASP A 667 -15.64 -34.10 17.32
CA ASP A 667 -16.89 -34.85 17.30
C ASP A 667 -17.15 -35.58 18.64
N GLY A 668 -16.18 -35.54 19.57
CA GLY A 668 -16.26 -36.13 20.90
C GLY A 668 -15.68 -37.55 21.00
N MET A 669 -14.93 -38.01 19.99
CA MET A 669 -14.21 -39.28 20.07
C MET A 669 -13.01 -39.14 21.01
N VAL A 670 -12.94 -40.00 22.02
CA VAL A 670 -11.83 -40.06 22.98
C VAL A 670 -10.91 -41.23 22.62
N THR A 671 -9.60 -40.98 22.59
CA THR A 671 -8.57 -42.01 22.38
C THR A 671 -7.75 -42.19 23.65
N ALA A 672 -7.52 -43.44 24.06
CA ALA A 672 -6.70 -43.78 25.22
C ALA A 672 -5.22 -43.90 24.82
N GLU A 673 -4.42 -42.88 25.15
CA GLU A 673 -3.04 -42.75 24.68
C GLU A 673 -2.01 -43.41 25.61
N SER A 674 -2.17 -43.25 26.93
CA SER A 674 -1.26 -43.86 27.92
C SER A 674 -1.90 -44.07 29.29
N PRO A 675 -1.42 -45.03 30.12
CA PRO A 675 -2.06 -45.37 31.39
C PRO A 675 -2.07 -44.23 32.41
N GLY A 676 -3.25 -43.87 32.90
CA GLY A 676 -3.42 -42.72 33.79
C GLY A 676 -4.87 -42.23 33.88
N GLN A 677 -5.05 -40.97 34.30
CA GLN A 677 -6.37 -40.33 34.33
C GLN A 677 -6.34 -38.93 33.71
N ALA A 678 -7.28 -38.68 32.80
CA ALA A 678 -7.51 -37.40 32.13
C ALA A 678 -8.99 -36.99 32.24
N THR A 679 -9.27 -35.70 32.16
CA THR A 679 -10.62 -35.13 32.19
C THR A 679 -10.94 -34.55 30.81
N ILE A 680 -11.91 -35.14 30.12
CA ILE A 680 -12.47 -34.56 28.91
C ILE A 680 -13.57 -33.57 29.30
N THR A 681 -13.51 -32.36 28.75
CA THR A 681 -14.48 -31.28 28.99
C THR A 681 -15.15 -30.90 27.68
N VAL A 682 -16.48 -30.86 27.67
CA VAL A 682 -17.26 -30.19 26.62
C VAL A 682 -17.70 -28.82 27.11
N THR A 683 -17.62 -27.81 26.25
CA THR A 683 -18.00 -26.41 26.52
C THR A 683 -19.00 -25.94 25.48
N THR A 684 -20.02 -25.19 25.87
CA THR A 684 -20.96 -24.55 24.92
C THR A 684 -20.30 -23.38 24.19
N ASN A 685 -20.75 -23.07 22.98
CA ASN A 685 -20.15 -22.01 22.15
C ASN A 685 -20.14 -20.59 22.79
N ASP A 686 -21.02 -20.32 23.76
CA ASP A 686 -21.00 -19.06 24.52
C ASP A 686 -20.01 -19.06 25.70
N GLY A 687 -19.32 -20.18 25.94
CA GLY A 687 -18.37 -20.40 27.03
C GLY A 687 -18.99 -20.61 28.41
N LYS A 688 -20.33 -20.55 28.54
CA LYS A 688 -20.99 -20.41 29.87
C LYS A 688 -21.39 -21.72 30.53
N LYS A 689 -21.40 -22.84 29.80
CA LYS A 689 -21.80 -24.15 30.32
C LYS A 689 -20.75 -25.20 29.93
N THR A 690 -20.39 -26.04 30.88
CA THR A 690 -19.49 -27.17 30.67
C THR A 690 -20.07 -28.46 31.24
N ALA A 691 -19.60 -29.59 30.72
CA ALA A 691 -19.78 -30.91 31.30
C ALA A 691 -18.52 -31.74 31.11
N ASN A 692 -18.20 -32.61 32.08
CA ASN A 692 -16.91 -33.26 32.16
C ASN A 692 -17.08 -34.79 32.25
N CYS A 693 -16.14 -35.53 31.67
CA CYS A 693 -16.03 -36.99 31.78
C CYS A 693 -14.61 -37.37 32.22
N LEU A 694 -14.50 -38.19 33.28
CA LEU A 694 -13.22 -38.73 33.76
C LEU A 694 -12.82 -39.99 32.97
N VAL A 695 -11.74 -39.91 32.21
CA VAL A 695 -11.16 -41.03 31.47
C VAL A 695 -10.09 -41.69 32.34
N THR A 696 -10.22 -43.00 32.57
CA THR A 696 -9.18 -43.81 33.21
C THR A 696 -8.62 -44.79 32.18
N VAL A 697 -7.35 -44.63 31.83
CA VAL A 697 -6.65 -45.53 30.90
C VAL A 697 -5.86 -46.56 31.69
N ILE A 698 -6.04 -47.83 31.35
CA ILE A 698 -5.38 -48.98 31.97
C ILE A 698 -4.37 -49.57 30.96
N ALA A 699 -3.19 -49.96 31.42
CA ALA A 699 -2.18 -50.61 30.59
C ALA A 699 -2.71 -51.92 29.98
N ALA A 700 -2.47 -52.11 28.68
CA ALA A 700 -2.88 -53.33 27.98
C ALA A 700 -2.16 -54.58 28.55
N ALA A 701 -2.91 -55.68 28.71
CA ALA A 701 -2.37 -56.92 29.28
C ALA A 701 -1.45 -57.65 28.29
N LYS A 702 -0.22 -57.96 28.73
CA LYS A 702 0.82 -58.60 27.90
C LYS A 702 0.58 -60.12 27.72
N GLU A 703 0.81 -60.62 26.51
CA GLU A 703 0.80 -62.05 26.17
C GLU A 703 2.22 -62.61 26.07
N GLU A 704 2.40 -63.86 26.51
CA GLU A 704 3.68 -64.58 26.54
C GLU A 704 3.51 -65.99 25.94
N THR A 705 4.61 -66.57 25.46
CA THR A 705 4.63 -67.92 24.85
C THR A 705 5.01 -68.99 25.86
N ILE A 706 4.19 -70.05 25.96
CA ILE A 706 4.53 -71.29 26.66
C ILE A 706 4.82 -72.39 25.64
N THR A 707 5.94 -73.10 25.80
CA THR A 707 6.39 -74.18 24.90
C THR A 707 6.42 -75.52 25.62
N PHE A 708 6.09 -76.60 24.93
CA PHE A 708 6.19 -77.99 25.40
C PHE A 708 7.03 -78.80 24.42
N ASP A 709 8.21 -79.27 24.83
CA ASP A 709 9.15 -80.06 24.03
C ASP A 709 9.06 -81.56 24.39
N PRO A 710 8.63 -82.43 23.46
CA PRO A 710 8.48 -83.86 23.73
C PRO A 710 9.80 -84.63 23.95
N ALA A 711 10.97 -84.00 23.83
CA ALA A 711 12.28 -84.53 24.23
C ALA A 711 12.59 -85.94 23.68
N GLY A 712 12.36 -86.13 22.38
CA GLY A 712 12.53 -87.42 21.69
C GLY A 712 11.36 -88.40 21.83
N GLY A 713 10.27 -88.00 22.49
CA GLY A 713 8.96 -88.64 22.39
C GLY A 713 8.15 -88.16 21.18
N LYS A 714 6.97 -88.76 21.00
CA LYS A 714 6.02 -88.48 19.93
C LYS A 714 4.65 -88.14 20.54
N TRP A 715 4.04 -87.04 20.13
CA TRP A 715 2.70 -86.65 20.58
C TRP A 715 1.62 -87.64 20.11
N PRO A 716 0.42 -87.65 20.73
CA PRO A 716 -0.68 -88.53 20.32
C PRO A 716 -1.13 -88.37 18.85
N ASP A 717 -0.96 -87.18 18.26
CA ASP A 717 -1.21 -86.91 16.83
C ASP A 717 -0.10 -87.42 15.89
N GLY A 718 0.98 -87.97 16.45
CA GLY A 718 2.11 -88.50 15.71
C GLY A 718 3.24 -87.51 15.40
N THR A 719 3.15 -86.26 15.86
CA THR A 719 4.23 -85.26 15.66
C THR A 719 5.35 -85.37 16.71
N THR A 720 6.53 -84.84 16.38
CA THR A 720 7.71 -84.84 17.28
C THR A 720 8.27 -83.43 17.55
N ALA A 721 7.62 -82.38 17.03
CA ALA A 721 8.02 -81.00 17.24
C ALA A 721 7.48 -80.47 18.59
N PRO A 722 8.11 -79.46 19.21
CA PRO A 722 7.53 -78.74 20.33
C PRO A 722 6.21 -78.07 19.96
N LYS A 723 5.27 -78.00 20.91
CA LYS A 723 3.99 -77.29 20.77
C LYS A 723 4.01 -76.00 21.58
N THR A 724 3.41 -74.93 21.06
CA THR A 724 3.34 -73.63 21.73
C THR A 724 1.91 -73.18 22.01
N ILE A 725 1.73 -72.42 23.08
CA ILE A 725 0.48 -71.75 23.48
C ILE A 725 0.83 -70.29 23.77
N MET A 726 0.11 -69.35 23.13
CA MET A 726 0.13 -67.93 23.52
C MET A 726 -0.90 -67.71 24.63
N ALA A 727 -0.50 -67.09 25.73
CA ALA A 727 -1.39 -66.85 26.87
C ALA A 727 -1.01 -65.56 27.62
N LYS A 728 -2.02 -64.90 28.19
CA LYS A 728 -1.85 -63.68 29.00
C LYS A 728 -1.09 -63.99 30.29
N VAL A 729 -0.21 -63.09 30.73
CA VAL A 729 0.49 -63.23 32.02
C VAL A 729 -0.52 -63.39 33.15
N GLY A 730 -0.31 -64.40 34.00
CA GLY A 730 -1.18 -64.74 35.11
C GLY A 730 -2.43 -65.56 34.76
N ALA A 731 -2.66 -65.88 33.49
CA ALA A 731 -3.69 -66.82 33.06
C ALA A 731 -3.36 -68.26 33.47
N GLU A 732 -4.39 -69.07 33.65
CA GLU A 732 -4.28 -70.50 33.94
C GLU A 732 -4.48 -71.31 32.66
N ILE A 733 -3.48 -72.12 32.31
CA ILE A 733 -3.51 -73.05 31.18
C ILE A 733 -3.39 -74.48 31.68
N MET A 734 -3.97 -75.43 30.96
CA MET A 734 -3.83 -76.86 31.28
C MET A 734 -2.59 -77.43 30.61
N ILE A 735 -1.75 -78.14 31.37
CA ILE A 735 -0.62 -78.91 30.86
C ILE A 735 -1.17 -80.03 29.94
N PRO A 736 -0.70 -80.14 28.68
CA PRO A 736 -1.24 -81.10 27.72
C PRO A 736 -0.93 -82.56 28.10
N GLU A 737 -1.65 -83.49 27.46
CA GLU A 737 -1.39 -84.93 27.55
C GLU A 737 0.08 -85.26 27.23
N ALA A 738 0.67 -86.20 27.97
CA ALA A 738 2.07 -86.57 27.75
C ALA A 738 2.28 -87.15 26.34
N PRO A 739 3.41 -86.85 25.68
CA PRO A 739 3.86 -87.63 24.54
C PRO A 739 4.19 -89.08 24.96
N VAL A 740 4.45 -89.94 23.98
CA VAL A 740 4.81 -91.35 24.20
C VAL A 740 6.19 -91.63 23.60
N ARG A 741 7.01 -92.47 24.25
CA ARG A 741 8.35 -92.85 23.77
C ARG A 741 8.56 -94.35 23.95
N GLU A 742 8.83 -95.05 22.86
CA GLU A 742 8.93 -96.51 22.86
C GLU A 742 10.08 -97.00 23.76
N GLY A 743 9.77 -97.95 24.65
CA GLY A 743 10.73 -98.50 25.62
C GLY A 743 11.04 -97.60 26.83
N TYR A 744 10.32 -96.49 27.01
CA TYR A 744 10.45 -95.57 28.14
C TYR A 744 9.07 -95.20 28.72
N GLU A 745 9.02 -94.92 30.01
CA GLU A 745 7.85 -94.43 30.73
C GLU A 745 8.00 -92.94 31.02
N PHE A 746 7.01 -92.12 30.61
CA PHE A 746 6.98 -90.69 30.91
C PHE A 746 6.86 -90.49 32.42
N GLN A 747 7.65 -89.58 32.98
CA GLN A 747 7.68 -89.30 34.41
C GLN A 747 6.97 -87.99 34.76
N TYR A 748 7.36 -86.89 34.12
CA TYR A 748 6.83 -85.55 34.33
C TYR A 748 7.41 -84.57 33.29
N TRP A 749 6.89 -83.35 33.27
CA TRP A 749 7.49 -82.21 32.58
C TRP A 749 8.57 -81.54 33.44
N GLU A 750 9.80 -81.51 32.93
CA GLU A 750 10.94 -80.81 33.52
C GLU A 750 10.64 -79.32 33.69
N GLY A 751 11.19 -78.72 34.74
CA GLY A 751 10.93 -77.33 35.14
C GLY A 751 10.20 -77.22 36.47
N SER A 752 9.25 -78.12 36.79
CA SER A 752 8.68 -78.23 38.15
C SER A 752 8.04 -79.59 38.51
N ALA A 753 8.30 -80.64 37.74
CA ALA A 753 7.66 -81.96 37.89
C ALA A 753 6.12 -81.97 37.70
N TYR A 754 5.62 -81.14 36.78
CA TYR A 754 4.20 -81.12 36.42
C TYR A 754 3.77 -82.40 35.68
N GLN A 755 2.55 -82.84 35.97
CA GLN A 755 1.88 -83.94 35.30
C GLN A 755 0.88 -83.43 34.24
N PRO A 756 0.59 -84.23 33.20
CA PRO A 756 -0.50 -83.99 32.28
C PRO A 756 -1.83 -83.68 32.98
N GLY A 757 -2.59 -82.72 32.46
CA GLY A 757 -3.88 -82.29 33.00
C GLY A 757 -3.80 -81.37 34.23
N GLN A 758 -2.61 -81.09 34.78
CA GLN A 758 -2.47 -80.09 35.84
C GLN A 758 -2.62 -78.66 35.31
N ILE A 759 -3.05 -77.74 36.17
CA ILE A 759 -3.15 -76.31 35.85
C ILE A 759 -1.80 -75.64 36.11
N TYR A 760 -1.33 -74.87 35.12
CA TYR A 760 -0.15 -74.02 35.20
C TYR A 760 -0.53 -72.55 35.04
N ARG A 761 -0.03 -71.71 35.93
CA ARG A 761 -0.26 -70.26 35.88
C ARG A 761 0.91 -69.57 35.20
N VAL A 762 0.62 -68.92 34.08
CA VAL A 762 1.62 -68.32 33.17
C VAL A 762 2.41 -67.20 33.86
N PRO A 763 3.74 -67.32 34.02
CA PRO A 763 4.59 -66.24 34.53
C PRO A 763 4.90 -65.22 33.42
N SER A 764 5.45 -64.06 33.78
CA SER A 764 6.03 -63.12 32.82
C SER A 764 7.34 -63.68 32.24
N GLY A 765 7.61 -63.45 30.95
CA GLY A 765 8.81 -63.94 30.26
C GLY A 765 8.72 -65.35 29.66
N GLY A 766 7.52 -65.96 29.64
CA GLY A 766 7.27 -67.27 29.04
C GLY A 766 7.81 -68.46 29.84
N HIS A 767 7.62 -69.67 29.31
CA HIS A 767 8.15 -70.91 29.90
C HIS A 767 8.33 -72.01 28.86
N THR A 768 9.23 -72.96 29.09
CA THR A 768 9.39 -74.17 28.28
C THR A 768 9.42 -75.41 29.17
N PHE A 769 8.54 -76.36 28.90
CA PHE A 769 8.45 -77.66 29.56
C PHE A 769 9.08 -78.74 28.69
N THR A 770 9.93 -79.59 29.27
CA THR A 770 10.65 -80.66 28.54
C THR A 770 10.27 -82.04 29.09
N ALA A 771 9.93 -83.01 28.25
CA ALA A 771 9.47 -84.32 28.73
C ALA A 771 10.58 -85.19 29.37
N VAL A 772 10.35 -85.73 30.57
CA VAL A 772 11.30 -86.59 31.31
C VAL A 772 10.87 -88.06 31.27
N TRP A 773 11.85 -88.97 31.14
CA TRP A 773 11.64 -90.39 30.78
C TRP A 773 12.49 -91.35 31.61
N THR A 774 11.92 -92.49 32.03
CA THR A 774 12.62 -93.58 32.74
C THR A 774 12.51 -94.91 31.98
N LYS A 775 13.47 -95.84 32.15
CA LYS A 775 13.48 -97.17 31.51
C LYS A 775 13.38 -98.29 32.57
N PRO A 776 12.41 -99.22 32.50
CA PRO A 776 12.27 -100.32 33.47
C PRO A 776 13.40 -101.36 33.44
N SER A 777 13.64 -102.05 34.57
CA SER A 777 14.68 -103.09 34.75
C SER A 777 14.09 -104.46 35.18
N PRO A 778 14.70 -105.61 34.80
CA PRO A 778 14.21 -106.96 35.20
C PRO A 778 14.52 -107.34 36.66
N ALA A 779 13.83 -108.37 37.18
CA ALA A 779 13.73 -108.70 38.61
C ALA A 779 14.64 -109.85 39.15
N ASP A 780 14.80 -109.85 40.48
CA ASP A 780 15.69 -110.64 41.37
C ASP A 780 15.15 -112.07 41.70
N PRO A 781 15.97 -113.00 42.26
CA PRO A 781 15.93 -113.19 43.72
C PRO A 781 17.27 -113.61 44.40
N THR A 782 17.60 -113.05 45.57
CA THR A 782 17.73 -113.75 46.88
C THR A 782 18.47 -112.96 47.97
N GLY A 783 18.03 -113.08 49.24
CA GLY A 783 18.97 -113.15 50.38
C GLY A 783 18.99 -112.02 51.42
N THR A 784 18.18 -112.17 52.46
CA THR A 784 18.55 -112.00 53.89
C THR A 784 19.25 -110.72 54.41
N ASP A 785 18.46 -109.94 55.15
CA ASP A 785 18.56 -109.76 56.62
C ASP A 785 19.36 -108.58 57.26
N SER A 786 18.69 -107.95 58.22
CA SER A 786 19.18 -107.20 59.41
C SER A 786 19.73 -105.75 59.31
N ALA A 787 19.54 -105.04 60.44
CA ALA A 787 20.27 -103.88 60.98
C ALA A 787 19.88 -102.42 60.59
N ASP A 788 19.01 -101.84 61.43
CA ASP A 788 19.06 -100.48 62.02
C ASP A 788 20.46 -100.22 62.71
N PRO A 789 20.94 -99.00 63.10
CA PRO A 789 20.25 -97.70 63.22
C PRO A 789 21.05 -96.37 62.96
N THR A 790 20.40 -95.23 63.26
CA THR A 790 20.91 -93.92 63.79
C THR A 790 21.60 -92.83 62.93
N GLY A 791 21.22 -91.56 63.22
CA GLY A 791 22.10 -90.36 63.28
C GLY A 791 21.75 -89.21 62.30
N THR A 792 21.13 -88.07 62.66
CA THR A 792 21.59 -86.88 63.45
C THR A 792 22.91 -86.24 62.97
N THR A 793 23.15 -84.92 62.82
CA THR A 793 22.41 -83.63 62.96
C THR A 793 23.35 -82.47 62.55
N ALA A 794 22.83 -81.24 62.28
CA ALA A 794 23.49 -79.93 62.55
C ALA A 794 24.76 -79.51 61.70
N THR A 795 25.27 -78.25 61.59
CA THR A 795 24.80 -76.85 61.76
C THR A 795 25.84 -75.80 61.21
N THR A 796 25.38 -74.67 60.65
CA THR A 796 25.89 -73.25 60.76
C THR A 796 27.33 -72.75 60.41
N LYS A 797 27.41 -71.81 59.43
CA LYS A 797 27.94 -70.39 59.50
C LYS A 797 29.50 -70.11 59.48
N PRO A 798 30.05 -68.84 59.48
CA PRO A 798 30.38 -67.95 58.31
C PRO A 798 31.78 -67.22 58.27
N SER A 799 32.01 -66.33 57.27
CA SER A 799 32.72 -64.98 57.25
C SER A 799 33.50 -64.72 55.93
N GLY A 800 33.94 -63.53 55.45
CA GLY A 800 33.69 -62.09 55.74
C GLY A 800 34.72 -61.12 55.06
N THR A 801 34.32 -59.89 54.59
CA THR A 801 35.14 -58.62 54.36
C THR A 801 36.29 -58.60 53.30
N THR A 802 36.87 -57.51 52.70
CA THR A 802 36.68 -56.00 52.63
C THR A 802 37.41 -55.31 51.41
N LYS A 803 37.09 -54.01 51.14
CA LYS A 803 37.81 -52.80 50.56
C LYS A 803 39.30 -52.86 50.03
N GLU A 804 39.90 -51.96 49.18
CA GLU A 804 39.70 -50.50 48.83
C GLU A 804 40.49 -49.97 47.55
N THR A 805 39.93 -48.99 46.78
CA THR A 805 40.52 -47.77 46.06
C THR A 805 41.47 -47.71 44.79
N LYS A 806 41.55 -46.48 44.18
CA LYS A 806 41.96 -45.92 42.81
C LYS A 806 43.50 -45.63 42.57
N PRO A 807 44.08 -44.94 41.49
CA PRO A 807 43.56 -44.04 40.39
C PRO A 807 44.25 -43.92 38.95
N GLY A 808 43.65 -43.12 38.02
CA GLY A 808 44.25 -42.33 36.86
C GLY A 808 44.57 -43.02 35.50
N GLU A 809 44.75 -42.39 34.30
CA GLU A 809 44.31 -41.11 33.63
C GLU A 809 44.67 -41.14 32.08
N VAL A 810 44.15 -40.21 31.23
CA VAL A 810 44.59 -39.78 29.84
C VAL A 810 43.92 -40.39 28.54
N LEU A 811 43.77 -39.53 27.50
CA LEU A 811 43.08 -39.63 26.16
C LEU A 811 44.08 -39.87 24.96
N PRO A 812 43.80 -39.76 23.60
CA PRO A 812 42.59 -39.36 22.80
C PRO A 812 42.31 -40.05 21.40
N LYS A 813 41.29 -39.55 20.63
CA LYS A 813 41.01 -39.64 19.15
C LYS A 813 40.42 -40.97 18.56
N THR A 814 39.62 -41.05 17.47
CA THR A 814 39.03 -40.10 16.45
C THR A 814 37.88 -40.72 15.62
N GLY A 815 37.01 -39.88 15.01
CA GLY A 815 36.20 -40.14 13.78
C GLY A 815 34.79 -40.73 13.98
N GLU A 816 33.77 -40.53 13.12
CA GLU A 816 33.46 -39.55 12.04
C GLU A 816 32.00 -39.86 11.55
N ASN A 817 31.39 -38.96 10.78
CA ASN A 817 30.15 -39.12 9.97
C ASN A 817 28.76 -39.22 10.66
N ALA A 818 27.93 -38.21 10.39
CA ALA A 818 26.47 -38.29 10.30
C ALA A 818 26.00 -37.34 9.18
N GLY A 819 25.01 -37.75 8.38
CA GLY A 819 24.55 -36.96 7.22
C GLY A 819 23.08 -37.17 6.86
N THR A 820 22.41 -36.03 6.66
CA THR A 820 21.27 -35.75 5.74
C THR A 820 19.93 -36.50 5.88
N ASP A 821 18.94 -35.67 6.23
CA ASP A 821 17.51 -35.64 5.86
C ASP A 821 17.06 -36.30 4.53
N LEU A 822 15.76 -36.67 4.41
CA LEU A 822 14.75 -35.96 3.58
C LEU A 822 13.41 -36.74 3.33
N LEU A 823 12.28 -35.98 3.33
CA LEU A 823 11.08 -36.12 2.47
C LEU A 823 10.10 -37.32 2.69
N PRO A 824 8.79 -37.25 2.27
CA PRO A 824 8.20 -36.81 0.98
C PRO A 824 7.30 -35.55 1.07
N SER A 825 6.94 -34.74 0.06
CA SER A 825 6.92 -34.74 -1.44
C SER A 825 5.69 -35.32 -2.19
N LEU A 826 5.35 -34.64 -3.32
CA LEU A 826 4.33 -34.88 -4.39
C LEU A 826 2.91 -34.27 -4.19
N LEU A 827 2.12 -33.81 -5.20
CA LEU A 827 2.37 -33.49 -6.64
C LEU A 827 1.22 -32.69 -7.35
N LEU A 828 1.50 -31.48 -7.89
CA LEU A 828 0.85 -30.78 -9.05
C LEU A 828 -0.67 -30.42 -9.02
N PHE A 829 -1.24 -29.50 -9.83
CA PHE A 829 -0.82 -28.71 -11.03
C PHE A 829 -1.17 -27.20 -10.83
N ALA A 830 -0.32 -26.21 -11.16
CA ALA A 830 -0.12 -25.50 -12.46
C ALA A 830 -1.33 -24.62 -12.91
N ALA A 831 -1.19 -23.39 -13.45
CA ALA A 831 -0.03 -22.59 -13.92
C ALA A 831 -0.34 -21.07 -13.89
N GLY A 832 0.66 -20.18 -14.08
CA GLY A 832 0.41 -18.74 -14.38
C GLY A 832 1.28 -17.69 -13.67
N THR A 833 2.61 -17.84 -13.67
CA THR A 833 3.58 -16.83 -13.19
C THR A 833 3.51 -15.50 -13.99
N LEU A 834 3.90 -14.29 -13.56
CA LEU A 834 4.61 -13.66 -12.41
C LEU A 834 5.66 -12.67 -12.99
N LEU A 835 5.57 -11.40 -12.56
CA LEU A 835 6.64 -10.48 -12.11
C LEU A 835 8.11 -10.79 -12.54
N LEU A 836 8.89 -9.85 -13.08
CA LEU A 836 9.54 -8.71 -12.37
C LEU A 836 10.20 -9.10 -11.03
N VAL A 837 11.54 -9.17 -10.94
CA VAL A 837 12.32 -8.87 -9.70
C VAL A 837 13.80 -8.59 -10.03
N LEU A 838 14.25 -7.42 -9.59
CA LEU A 838 15.58 -6.97 -9.14
C LEU A 838 16.83 -7.87 -9.33
N ARG A 839 17.92 -7.23 -9.80
CA ARG A 839 19.30 -7.58 -9.41
C ARG A 839 20.10 -6.33 -9.07
N LYS A 840 20.62 -6.24 -7.85
CA LYS A 840 21.64 -5.24 -7.44
C LYS A 840 22.64 -5.87 -6.47
N LYS A 841 23.79 -6.32 -6.98
CA LYS A 841 25.06 -6.53 -6.24
C LYS A 841 26.18 -6.95 -7.18
N LYS A 842 27.07 -6.01 -7.52
CA LYS A 842 28.50 -6.27 -7.81
C LYS A 842 29.24 -4.93 -7.83
N ALA A 843 29.91 -4.64 -6.73
CA ALA A 843 30.96 -3.63 -6.65
C ALA A 843 32.11 -4.30 -5.90
N GLU A 844 33.12 -4.74 -6.65
CA GLU A 844 34.49 -5.09 -6.22
C GLU A 844 35.18 -5.87 -7.36
N GLN A 845 35.93 -5.16 -8.20
CA GLN A 845 37.31 -5.54 -8.55
C GLN A 845 38.01 -4.32 -9.17
N ARG A 846 39.31 -4.21 -8.91
CA ARG A 846 40.14 -3.05 -9.28
C ARG A 846 40.44 -3.03 -10.78
N GLY A 847 40.51 -1.82 -11.33
CA GLY A 847 40.91 -1.49 -12.70
C GLY A 847 40.82 0.01 -12.86
#